data_AF-A0A8H5XDP5-F1
#
_entry.id   AF-A0A8H5XDP5-F1
#
_cell.length_a   1.000
_cell.length_b   1.000
_cell.length_c   1.000
_cell.angle_alpha   90.00
_cell.angle_beta   90.00
_cell.angle_gamma   90.00
#
_symmetry.space_group_name_H-M   'P 1'
#
loop_
_entity.id
_entity.type
_entity.pdbx_description
1 polymer ?
#
loop_
_entity_poly.entity_id
_entity_poly.type
_entity_poly.pdbx_seq_one_letter_code
_entity_poly.pdbx_strand_id
1 'polypeptide(L)'
;MSLSCSADAINQPIIFGGKVIDFAVNLVENYNSEAKSIFYYGHPTTVAEDVNFCNVTVTYTHPGQNDTVHVETWLPMDKFNGRLQSVGGGGWIAGRYPPSYLAMSGAISEGYATSTTDAGLQLQSDYGPDSWALTSEGNPNLSLLQNFASISLGDQANIPKGLVKSFYGEAPKYSYWSGCSQGGRQGMMLAQRYPEAYDGIHACAPAINWNQLFMSTLWPQLIMQELNYFPYPCEMNAILAEAIEACDALDGIIDGIISNEDACDFDPMDVVGKSINCSDTANIISITEEAAKIAKSTWSGPTTADGKFIWYGPNTGAQLSGQSLQLTNDIGLAMTTCTNGTCKGAPVGLGEVWIKYWIEANPDWSYKNMSREAFDLYAQEAFQLYESVIGTNDPDLRAFYKKGGKILGYHGTHDQIIAVKGTRHYYGKVKEIIPEVASFYRMFEVPGLLHCSGGKGGQPTNTFDALRAWVENGTVPTELPHSFEDANGYEQHRLLCPYPKKAWLKTNDSNKAFSYLSSLVSNAVDICQGGRDFSLVLEGVVDWTKCREAYKRVMAGMALCPLPYVLTAGPAREPPVPEITQTATKSMPSRITPLLKQRLFQAFSHTHQGVELCGCIPLDTFADDNIDGEDQFLLEAVLALSTLHVTDSEVETDSQFKTAKAVMRHYRHLAQASSRDYSDRPTITTIRANLVLGLCELLTMAGSKAWLHIGLAIRFAQTLRMRSEHNRRLSPYQREIRRRTFWACITLDRIVAYSTFRTQTIALDLVELHLPCSEAAFVFGRETPGPQIEELGRELQDNSGSLALAYLVKTVLLWSPITQSFVEHGRRLLSGKHGAEAWERYWQSEAAITSWLNSLPSGMKWSENNLRAHKSLGQSCHYVSMHMLIQHAMFIVHHEFLVYEEDQISLPDILSVPITTASGSTVNEQSLASTQACVDGAMQIVNMLRTIERVTKEIPPNLFAGTAISTSASVLLWVCYCSPDVVFPPGFRIQEPDMARQDANYLLAVLDTWAGTWPRARAWANSIRLLDEFYRSRRGGRGLPRAAPPDETMLQNEKSEPDSGAGSPIHLRDGDGLPDVNTIPRETYYKVRMITGLILEQPEICRSILQMRDDEPSTEQLEQDPVSWQADFDFAWVEDTELMAEHSVLTDYAMYLDI
;
A
#
# COMPACT_ATOMS: atom_id res chain seq x y z
N MET A 1 -37.76 24.29 30.10
CA MET A 1 -37.78 23.71 31.47
C MET A 1 -36.52 24.17 32.17
N SER A 2 -36.51 24.33 33.49
CA SER A 2 -35.26 24.53 34.23
C SER A 2 -34.48 23.23 34.24
N LEU A 3 -33.22 23.26 33.79
CA LEU A 3 -32.32 22.11 33.87
C LEU A 3 -32.08 21.75 35.34
N SER A 4 -32.15 20.47 35.68
CA SER A 4 -32.04 19.98 37.06
C SER A 4 -30.82 19.07 37.17
N CYS A 5 -29.79 19.55 37.86
CA CYS A 5 -28.59 18.77 38.14
C CYS A 5 -28.78 17.92 39.40
N SER A 6 -29.37 16.73 39.24
CA SER A 6 -29.50 15.74 40.31
C SER A 6 -29.55 14.32 39.73
N ALA A 7 -29.18 13.32 40.52
CA ALA A 7 -29.20 11.92 40.10
C ALA A 7 -30.64 11.44 39.77
N ASP A 8 -31.67 11.99 40.41
CA ASP A 8 -33.07 11.68 40.12
C ASP A 8 -33.56 12.30 38.79
N ALA A 9 -32.87 13.33 38.29
CA ALA A 9 -33.25 14.05 37.06
C ALA A 9 -32.50 13.55 35.80
N ILE A 10 -31.41 12.79 35.96
CA ILE A 10 -30.58 12.30 34.85
C ILE A 10 -30.60 10.77 34.83
N ASN A 11 -31.15 10.20 33.76
CA ASN A 11 -31.11 8.75 33.56
C ASN A 11 -29.65 8.23 33.48
N GLN A 12 -29.38 7.13 34.18
CA GLN A 12 -28.11 6.42 34.06
C GLN A 12 -27.89 5.90 32.62
N PRO A 13 -26.68 6.03 32.05
CA PRO A 13 -26.40 5.56 30.71
C PRO A 13 -26.38 4.03 30.64
N ILE A 14 -26.81 3.48 29.51
CA ILE A 14 -26.69 2.05 29.21
C ILE A 14 -25.32 1.82 28.54
N ILE A 15 -24.49 0.97 29.15
CA ILE A 15 -23.15 0.63 28.66
C ILE A 15 -23.19 -0.82 28.18
N PHE A 16 -22.90 -1.07 26.90
CA PHE A 16 -22.94 -2.42 26.36
C PHE A 16 -21.78 -3.26 26.92
N GLY A 17 -22.09 -4.36 27.61
CA GLY A 17 -21.08 -5.17 28.30
C GLY A 17 -20.52 -4.55 29.58
N GLY A 18 -20.97 -3.36 29.97
CA GLY A 18 -20.61 -2.69 31.22
C GLY A 18 -21.73 -2.72 32.26
N LYS A 19 -21.38 -2.56 33.53
CA LYS A 19 -22.32 -2.39 34.64
C LYS A 19 -21.95 -1.13 35.43
N VAL A 20 -22.86 -0.16 35.47
CA VAL A 20 -22.74 1.01 36.36
C VAL A 20 -22.73 0.53 37.81
N ILE A 21 -21.74 1.00 38.59
CA ILE A 21 -21.58 0.70 40.02
C ILE A 21 -21.83 1.92 40.90
N ASP A 22 -21.57 3.12 40.38
CA ASP A 22 -21.88 4.40 41.04
C ASP A 22 -22.20 5.48 39.98
N PHE A 23 -23.00 6.46 40.38
CA PHE A 23 -23.51 7.53 39.52
C PHE A 23 -23.61 8.84 40.31
N ALA A 24 -22.52 9.59 40.33
CA ALA A 24 -22.42 10.84 41.08
C ALA A 24 -22.81 12.03 40.18
N VAL A 25 -23.76 12.85 40.65
CA VAL A 25 -24.23 14.06 39.94
C VAL A 25 -24.15 15.24 40.89
N ASN A 26 -23.33 16.23 40.56
CA ASN A 26 -23.05 17.40 41.40
C ASN A 26 -23.16 18.69 40.59
N LEU A 27 -23.91 19.67 41.10
CA LEU A 27 -23.90 21.02 40.53
C LEU A 27 -22.61 21.73 40.96
N VAL A 28 -21.89 22.29 39.98
CA VAL A 28 -20.74 23.16 40.20
C VAL A 28 -21.15 24.57 39.80
N GLU A 29 -21.03 25.52 40.74
CA GLU A 29 -21.41 26.92 40.56
C GLU A 29 -20.18 27.84 40.67
N ASN A 30 -20.18 28.92 39.90
CA ASN A 30 -19.10 29.93 39.88
C ASN A 30 -17.71 29.32 39.63
N TYR A 31 -17.62 28.36 38.71
CA TYR A 31 -16.34 27.74 38.36
C TYR A 31 -15.47 28.73 37.58
N ASN A 32 -14.24 28.90 38.06
CA ASN A 32 -13.26 29.85 37.53
C ASN A 32 -11.94 29.13 37.21
N SER A 33 -11.47 29.22 35.96
CA SER A 33 -10.27 28.50 35.48
C SER A 33 -9.71 29.12 34.18
N GLU A 34 -8.39 29.04 33.97
CA GLU A 34 -7.72 29.48 32.75
C GLU A 34 -7.21 28.26 31.95
N ALA A 35 -7.88 27.96 30.83
CA ALA A 35 -7.45 26.94 29.89
C ALA A 35 -6.40 27.53 28.92
N LYS A 36 -5.14 27.53 29.34
CA LYS A 36 -4.02 28.02 28.51
C LYS A 36 -3.85 27.18 27.26
N SER A 37 -3.63 27.82 26.11
CA SER A 37 -3.42 27.15 24.81
C SER A 37 -2.36 26.04 24.86
N ILE A 38 -1.29 26.23 25.66
CA ILE A 38 -0.22 25.24 25.89
C ILE A 38 -0.72 23.87 26.40
N PHE A 39 -1.90 23.82 27.03
CA PHE A 39 -2.56 22.58 27.47
C PHE A 39 -3.92 22.35 26.79
N TYR A 40 -4.43 23.32 26.04
CA TYR A 40 -5.66 23.24 25.25
C TYR A 40 -5.31 23.23 23.76
N TYR A 41 -4.77 22.10 23.32
CA TYR A 41 -4.10 21.94 22.03
C TYR A 41 -4.97 22.32 20.83
N GLY A 42 -4.50 23.25 20.00
CA GLY A 42 -5.24 23.71 18.81
C GLY A 42 -6.39 24.69 19.06
N HIS A 43 -6.56 25.14 20.30
CA HIS A 43 -7.49 26.18 20.74
C HIS A 43 -6.73 27.44 21.24
N PRO A 44 -7.37 28.62 21.29
CA PRO A 44 -6.82 29.78 21.99
C PRO A 44 -6.87 29.60 23.51
N THR A 45 -6.06 30.38 24.24
CA THR A 45 -6.22 30.50 25.70
C THR A 45 -7.61 31.02 26.01
N THR A 46 -8.37 30.27 26.81
CA THR A 46 -9.77 30.57 27.11
C THR A 46 -10.00 30.60 28.62
N VAL A 47 -10.79 31.56 29.10
CA VAL A 47 -11.08 31.74 30.53
C VAL A 47 -12.51 31.28 30.81
N ALA A 48 -12.65 30.28 31.67
CA ALA A 48 -13.90 29.99 32.35
C ALA A 48 -14.06 31.02 33.47
N GLU A 49 -15.01 31.96 33.31
CA GLU A 49 -15.38 32.94 34.34
C GLU A 49 -16.84 32.68 34.76
N ASP A 50 -17.04 32.47 36.07
CA ASP A 50 -18.32 32.15 36.72
C ASP A 50 -19.18 31.12 35.97
N VAL A 51 -18.57 30.03 35.50
CA VAL A 51 -19.27 28.99 34.73
C VAL A 51 -20.02 28.04 35.66
N ASN A 52 -21.31 27.84 35.38
CA ASN A 52 -22.14 26.85 36.08
C ASN A 52 -22.31 25.60 35.20
N PHE A 53 -22.03 24.42 35.76
CA PHE A 53 -22.20 23.14 35.05
C PHE A 53 -22.61 22.00 35.98
N CYS A 54 -23.29 21.01 35.43
CA CYS A 54 -23.56 19.76 36.10
C CYS A 54 -22.41 18.79 35.84
N ASN A 55 -21.67 18.41 36.89
CA ASN A 55 -20.65 17.37 36.83
C ASN A 55 -21.31 16.01 37.08
N VAL A 56 -21.24 15.13 36.09
CA VAL A 56 -21.70 13.74 36.16
C VAL A 56 -20.49 12.81 36.05
N THR A 57 -20.22 12.04 37.10
CA THR A 57 -19.25 10.93 37.05
C THR A 57 -19.99 9.61 37.01
N VAL A 58 -19.76 8.86 35.93
CA VAL A 58 -20.28 7.50 35.74
C VAL A 58 -19.16 6.53 36.08
N THR A 59 -19.35 5.76 37.14
CA THR A 59 -18.41 4.70 37.54
C THR A 59 -18.98 3.35 37.14
N TYR A 60 -18.22 2.55 36.41
CA TYR A 60 -18.68 1.25 35.91
C TYR A 60 -17.56 0.21 35.89
N THR A 61 -17.94 -1.05 35.71
CA THR A 61 -17.04 -2.20 35.57
C THR A 61 -17.47 -3.02 34.36
N HIS A 62 -16.54 -3.68 33.68
CA HIS A 62 -16.82 -4.73 32.72
C HIS A 62 -16.88 -6.07 33.48
N PRO A 63 -18.08 -6.70 33.62
CA PRO A 63 -18.22 -7.89 34.47
C PRO A 63 -17.26 -9.02 34.06
N GLY A 64 -16.37 -9.38 34.97
CA GLY A 64 -15.34 -10.40 34.76
C GLY A 64 -13.94 -9.86 34.43
N GLN A 65 -13.77 -8.56 34.18
CA GLN A 65 -12.45 -7.95 33.88
C GLN A 65 -11.73 -7.40 35.12
N ASN A 66 -12.43 -7.26 36.25
CA ASN A 66 -11.91 -6.71 37.51
C ASN A 66 -11.35 -5.28 37.38
N ASP A 67 -12.01 -4.47 36.56
CA ASP A 67 -11.75 -3.04 36.36
C ASP A 67 -12.81 -2.16 37.05
N THR A 68 -12.45 -0.92 37.35
CA THR A 68 -13.36 0.13 37.82
C THR A 68 -13.03 1.40 37.05
N VAL A 69 -13.82 1.71 36.03
CA VAL A 69 -13.59 2.82 35.09
C VAL A 69 -14.49 4.00 35.45
N HIS A 70 -13.94 5.20 35.40
CA HIS A 70 -14.68 6.45 35.61
C HIS A 70 -14.73 7.24 34.30
N VAL A 71 -15.93 7.70 33.92
CA VAL A 71 -16.13 8.71 32.88
C VAL A 71 -16.71 9.95 33.54
N GLU A 72 -15.95 11.06 33.52
CA GLU A 72 -16.47 12.36 33.91
C GLU A 72 -17.12 13.05 32.72
N THR A 73 -18.23 13.74 32.95
CA THR A 73 -18.88 14.60 31.95
C THR A 73 -19.35 15.88 32.61
N TRP A 74 -18.93 17.03 32.09
CA TRP A 74 -19.42 18.34 32.52
C TRP A 74 -20.45 18.85 31.50
N LEU A 75 -21.63 19.23 31.98
CA LEU A 75 -22.79 19.66 31.19
C LEU A 75 -23.10 21.14 31.52
N PRO A 76 -22.88 22.11 30.61
CA PRO A 76 -23.19 23.53 30.89
C PRO A 76 -24.64 23.76 31.34
N MET A 77 -24.86 24.53 32.40
CA MET A 77 -26.21 24.89 32.84
C MET A 77 -26.86 25.91 31.91
N ASP A 78 -26.12 26.96 31.53
CA ASP A 78 -26.71 28.16 30.91
C ASP A 78 -26.30 28.39 29.44
N LYS A 79 -25.23 27.73 28.97
CA LYS A 79 -24.55 28.04 27.70
C LYS A 79 -24.28 26.81 26.81
N PHE A 80 -25.11 25.77 26.88
CA PHE A 80 -24.90 24.59 26.01
C PHE A 80 -25.07 24.96 24.53
N ASN A 81 -24.02 24.74 23.74
CA ASN A 81 -23.93 25.15 22.34
C ASN A 81 -24.39 24.06 21.34
N GLY A 82 -24.94 22.95 21.84
CA GLY A 82 -25.38 21.80 21.05
C GLY A 82 -24.29 20.77 20.71
N ARG A 83 -23.05 20.95 21.21
CA ARG A 83 -21.89 20.14 20.84
C ARG A 83 -21.29 19.38 22.02
N LEU A 84 -20.72 18.21 21.75
CA LEU A 84 -19.87 17.46 22.66
C LEU A 84 -18.39 17.63 22.25
N GLN A 85 -17.49 17.88 23.20
CA GLN A 85 -16.04 17.81 23.00
C GLN A 85 -15.40 16.94 24.09
N SER A 86 -14.98 15.72 23.73
CA SER A 86 -14.25 14.82 24.62
C SER A 86 -12.74 15.04 24.51
N VAL A 87 -12.03 14.82 25.62
CA VAL A 87 -10.58 15.02 25.72
C VAL A 87 -9.85 13.76 26.18
N GLY A 88 -8.61 13.62 25.72
CA GLY A 88 -7.71 12.50 26.02
C GLY A 88 -6.70 12.73 27.14
N GLY A 89 -5.70 11.85 27.18
CA GLY A 89 -4.60 11.83 28.15
C GLY A 89 -3.21 12.05 27.54
N GLY A 90 -2.17 11.69 28.29
CA GLY A 90 -0.76 11.87 27.93
C GLY A 90 0.11 10.73 28.49
N GLY A 91 1.11 10.28 27.73
CA GLY A 91 1.97 9.15 28.14
C GLY A 91 1.15 7.89 28.49
N TRP A 92 1.32 7.37 29.70
CA TRP A 92 0.60 6.20 30.25
C TRP A 92 -0.77 6.52 30.88
N ILE A 93 -1.28 7.74 30.69
CA ILE A 93 -2.55 8.22 31.27
C ILE A 93 -3.64 8.25 30.19
N ALA A 94 -4.84 7.74 30.48
CA ALA A 94 -5.98 7.82 29.55
C ALA A 94 -6.70 9.18 29.56
N GLY A 95 -6.68 9.89 30.69
CA GLY A 95 -7.39 11.14 30.94
C GLY A 95 -7.54 11.37 32.44
N ARG A 96 -8.55 12.15 32.89
CA ARG A 96 -8.85 12.44 34.31
C ARG A 96 -7.66 12.98 35.15
N TYR A 97 -6.69 13.61 34.49
CA TYR A 97 -5.49 14.23 35.10
C TYR A 97 -5.45 15.76 34.81
N PRO A 98 -4.57 16.56 35.45
CA PRO A 98 -4.68 18.03 35.42
C PRO A 98 -4.80 18.69 34.04
N PRO A 99 -4.03 18.30 33.00
CA PRO A 99 -4.21 18.82 31.64
C PRO A 99 -5.55 18.45 31.00
N SER A 100 -6.12 17.26 31.25
CA SER A 100 -7.48 16.94 30.79
C SER A 100 -8.50 17.89 31.40
N TYR A 101 -8.41 18.18 32.71
CA TYR A 101 -9.33 19.13 33.35
C TYR A 101 -9.14 20.56 32.82
N LEU A 102 -7.91 21.00 32.51
CA LEU A 102 -7.69 22.30 31.84
C LEU A 102 -8.35 22.35 30.45
N ALA A 103 -8.25 21.27 29.66
CA ALA A 103 -8.93 21.18 28.37
C ALA A 103 -10.46 21.13 28.52
N MET A 104 -10.99 20.48 29.55
CA MET A 104 -12.42 20.52 29.90
C MET A 104 -12.87 21.93 30.33
N SER A 105 -12.04 22.69 31.08
CA SER A 105 -12.30 24.09 31.42
C SER A 105 -12.43 24.98 30.18
N GLY A 106 -11.60 24.73 29.16
CA GLY A 106 -11.73 25.38 27.85
C GLY A 106 -13.07 25.02 27.21
N ALA A 107 -13.32 23.73 27.00
CA ALA A 107 -14.52 23.24 26.32
C ALA A 107 -15.83 23.69 27.01
N ILE A 108 -15.91 23.65 28.35
CA ILE A 108 -17.11 24.10 29.09
C ILE A 108 -17.33 25.61 28.97
N SER A 109 -16.25 26.41 28.92
CA SER A 109 -16.35 27.88 28.76
C SER A 109 -16.81 28.28 27.35
N GLU A 110 -16.44 27.51 26.32
CA GLU A 110 -16.93 27.63 24.94
C GLU A 110 -18.34 27.02 24.74
N GLY A 111 -18.94 26.46 25.80
CA GLY A 111 -20.31 25.95 25.83
C GLY A 111 -20.49 24.50 25.37
N TYR A 112 -19.42 23.74 25.18
CA TYR A 112 -19.51 22.31 24.89
C TYR A 112 -19.93 21.54 26.15
N ALA A 113 -20.71 20.48 25.98
CA ALA A 113 -20.63 19.37 26.92
C ALA A 113 -19.24 18.71 26.76
N THR A 114 -18.56 18.35 27.83
CA THR A 114 -17.19 17.80 27.74
C THR A 114 -16.97 16.59 28.62
N SER A 115 -16.09 15.66 28.21
CA SER A 115 -15.86 14.41 28.93
C SER A 115 -14.42 13.91 28.88
N THR A 116 -14.03 13.14 29.90
CA THR A 116 -12.72 12.47 30.04
C THR A 116 -12.89 11.11 30.76
N THR A 117 -11.98 10.15 30.54
CA THR A 117 -11.95 8.87 31.28
C THR A 117 -10.57 8.60 31.88
N ASP A 118 -10.52 7.87 32.99
CA ASP A 118 -9.26 7.29 33.50
C ASP A 118 -8.96 5.92 32.90
N ALA A 119 -9.86 5.33 32.11
CA ALA A 119 -9.78 3.94 31.62
C ALA A 119 -9.64 2.87 32.74
N GLY A 120 -10.01 3.22 33.98
CA GLY A 120 -9.80 2.40 35.18
C GLY A 120 -8.35 2.30 35.64
N LEU A 121 -7.47 3.16 35.11
CA LEU A 121 -6.09 3.25 35.53
C LEU A 121 -6.01 4.02 36.85
N GLN A 122 -5.62 3.36 37.94
CA GLN A 122 -5.52 3.96 39.27
C GLN A 122 -4.28 4.87 39.35
N LEU A 123 -4.43 6.09 38.84
CA LEU A 123 -3.35 7.07 38.63
C LEU A 123 -2.53 7.31 39.91
N GLN A 124 -1.22 7.06 39.81
CA GLN A 124 -0.24 7.36 40.84
C GLN A 124 0.38 8.75 40.64
N SER A 125 1.11 9.25 41.64
CA SER A 125 1.75 10.56 41.61
C SER A 125 2.89 10.70 40.59
N ASP A 126 3.47 9.59 40.13
CA ASP A 126 4.51 9.52 39.10
C ASP A 126 3.94 9.37 37.68
N TYR A 127 2.63 9.15 37.55
CA TYR A 127 1.93 8.84 36.30
C TYR A 127 2.47 7.61 35.55
N GLY A 128 3.22 6.74 36.23
CA GLY A 128 3.72 5.49 35.68
C GLY A 128 2.63 4.42 35.57
N PRO A 129 2.86 3.37 34.77
CA PRO A 129 1.94 2.25 34.67
C PRO A 129 2.06 1.25 35.84
N ASP A 130 3.06 1.41 36.70
CA ASP A 130 3.51 0.50 37.77
C ASP A 130 2.38 -0.07 38.65
N SER A 131 1.34 0.73 38.95
CA SER A 131 0.20 0.33 39.81
C SER A 131 -0.85 -0.54 39.13
N TRP A 132 -0.87 -0.59 37.79
CA TRP A 132 -1.97 -1.18 37.03
C TRP A 132 -1.52 -2.11 35.90
N ALA A 133 -0.25 -2.04 35.47
CA ALA A 133 0.28 -2.79 34.33
C ALA A 133 0.29 -4.32 34.53
N LEU A 134 0.42 -4.78 35.78
CA LEU A 134 0.46 -6.20 36.15
C LEU A 134 -0.70 -6.55 37.08
N THR A 135 -1.24 -7.75 36.95
CA THR A 135 -2.11 -8.35 37.99
C THR A 135 -1.28 -9.06 39.06
N SER A 136 -0.13 -9.61 38.67
CA SER A 136 0.96 -10.10 39.50
C SER A 136 2.25 -10.17 38.68
N GLU A 137 3.40 -10.42 39.32
CA GLU A 137 4.66 -10.70 38.63
C GLU A 137 4.46 -11.77 37.53
N GLY A 138 5.04 -11.55 36.35
CA GLY A 138 4.89 -12.42 35.18
C GLY A 138 3.52 -12.37 34.49
N ASN A 139 2.58 -11.51 34.93
CA ASN A 139 1.19 -11.50 34.46
C ASN A 139 0.72 -10.07 34.10
N PRO A 140 0.86 -9.64 32.83
CA PRO A 140 0.34 -8.37 32.35
C PRO A 140 -1.17 -8.24 32.50
N ASN A 141 -1.63 -7.07 32.92
CA ASN A 141 -3.05 -6.75 33.08
C ASN A 141 -3.66 -6.35 31.73
N LEU A 142 -3.99 -7.36 30.93
CA LEU A 142 -4.53 -7.17 29.59
C LEU A 142 -5.88 -6.43 29.58
N SER A 143 -6.70 -6.54 30.63
CA SER A 143 -7.96 -5.79 30.75
C SER A 143 -7.72 -4.28 30.80
N LEU A 144 -6.86 -3.82 31.71
CA LEU A 144 -6.56 -2.39 31.83
C LEU A 144 -5.75 -1.86 30.65
N LEU A 145 -4.88 -2.68 30.03
CA LEU A 145 -4.25 -2.34 28.76
C LEU A 145 -5.29 -2.16 27.64
N GLN A 146 -6.31 -3.02 27.55
CA GLN A 146 -7.38 -2.91 26.54
C GLN A 146 -8.28 -1.69 26.76
N ASN A 147 -8.58 -1.34 28.01
CA ASN A 147 -9.26 -0.09 28.36
C ASN A 147 -8.42 1.11 27.90
N PHE A 148 -7.18 1.23 28.36
CA PHE A 148 -6.24 2.29 27.97
C PHE A 148 -6.07 2.42 26.45
N ALA A 149 -5.99 1.29 25.76
CA ALA A 149 -5.81 1.26 24.31
C ALA A 149 -7.07 1.66 23.55
N SER A 150 -8.26 1.14 23.90
CA SER A 150 -9.46 1.30 23.07
C SER A 150 -10.84 1.19 23.75
N ILE A 151 -11.06 0.24 24.67
CA ILE A 151 -12.42 -0.12 25.10
C ILE A 151 -13.14 1.07 25.77
N SER A 152 -12.49 1.68 26.77
CA SER A 152 -13.07 2.82 27.49
C SER A 152 -13.17 4.09 26.64
N LEU A 153 -12.50 4.16 25.47
CA LEU A 153 -12.69 5.26 24.51
C LEU A 153 -14.06 5.13 23.82
N GLY A 154 -14.46 3.90 23.48
CA GLY A 154 -15.81 3.61 22.98
C GLY A 154 -16.89 3.94 24.02
N ASP A 155 -16.63 3.64 25.30
CA ASP A 155 -17.54 4.00 26.38
C ASP A 155 -17.60 5.51 26.61
N GLN A 156 -16.44 6.20 26.66
CA GLN A 156 -16.33 7.66 26.75
C GLN A 156 -17.00 8.37 25.55
N ALA A 157 -17.11 7.74 24.38
CA ALA A 157 -17.87 8.29 23.26
C ALA A 157 -19.39 8.15 23.43
N ASN A 158 -19.86 7.06 24.05
CA ASN A 158 -21.29 6.75 24.14
C ASN A 158 -21.97 7.32 25.40
N ILE A 159 -21.31 7.23 26.56
CA ILE A 159 -21.81 7.72 27.85
C ILE A 159 -22.25 9.20 27.80
N PRO A 160 -21.39 10.17 27.45
CA PRO A 160 -21.77 11.58 27.42
C PRO A 160 -22.85 11.89 26.39
N LYS A 161 -22.92 11.19 25.25
CA LYS A 161 -24.04 11.35 24.29
C LYS A 161 -25.37 10.95 24.91
N GLY A 162 -25.38 9.87 25.70
CA GLY A 162 -26.54 9.47 26.51
C GLY A 162 -26.91 10.50 27.58
N LEU A 163 -25.91 11.02 28.31
CA LEU A 163 -26.12 12.04 29.35
C LEU A 163 -26.64 13.37 28.78
N VAL A 164 -26.04 13.88 27.71
CA VAL A 164 -26.49 15.08 26.98
C VAL A 164 -27.94 14.92 26.53
N LYS A 165 -28.30 13.78 25.92
CA LYS A 165 -29.68 13.48 25.52
C LYS A 165 -30.66 13.42 26.69
N SER A 166 -30.23 12.86 27.82
CA SER A 166 -31.04 12.77 29.05
C SER A 166 -31.27 14.14 29.69
N PHE A 167 -30.24 14.99 29.71
CA PHE A 167 -30.23 16.27 30.42
C PHE A 167 -30.86 17.42 29.63
N TYR A 168 -30.52 17.57 28.34
CA TYR A 168 -31.05 18.64 27.49
C TYR A 168 -32.30 18.23 26.68
N GLY A 169 -32.62 16.93 26.63
CA GLY A 169 -33.73 16.37 25.86
C GLY A 169 -33.41 16.04 24.40
N GLU A 170 -32.23 16.45 23.90
CA GLU A 170 -31.74 16.16 22.55
C GLU A 170 -30.29 15.67 22.55
N ALA A 171 -29.95 14.81 21.58
CA ALA A 171 -28.58 14.35 21.39
C ALA A 171 -27.67 15.51 20.91
N PRO A 172 -26.35 15.49 21.16
CA PRO A 172 -25.46 16.52 20.64
C PRO A 172 -25.53 16.52 19.10
N LYS A 173 -25.68 17.71 18.51
CA LYS A 173 -25.77 17.92 17.06
C LYS A 173 -24.48 17.54 16.34
N TYR A 174 -23.35 17.84 16.99
CA TYR A 174 -22.01 17.45 16.57
C TYR A 174 -21.20 16.99 17.78
N SER A 175 -20.28 16.05 17.54
CA SER A 175 -19.41 15.45 18.54
C SER A 175 -17.96 15.49 18.09
N TYR A 176 -17.09 15.98 18.96
CA TYR A 176 -15.67 16.20 18.70
C TYR A 176 -14.78 15.46 19.70
N TRP A 177 -13.61 15.03 19.22
CA TRP A 177 -12.47 14.64 20.04
C TRP A 177 -11.38 15.71 19.94
N SER A 178 -10.67 16.00 21.04
CA SER A 178 -9.48 16.84 21.04
C SER A 178 -8.39 16.27 21.93
N GLY A 179 -7.18 16.10 21.38
CA GLY A 179 -6.05 15.58 22.14
C GLY A 179 -4.73 15.59 21.36
N CYS A 180 -3.63 15.60 22.11
CA CYS A 180 -2.28 15.48 21.57
C CYS A 180 -1.54 14.28 22.21
N SER A 181 -0.48 13.77 21.59
CA SER A 181 0.32 12.65 22.11
C SER A 181 -0.52 11.36 22.25
N GLN A 182 -0.65 10.80 23.45
CA GLN A 182 -1.62 9.75 23.77
C GLN A 182 -3.05 10.16 23.44
N GLY A 183 -3.45 11.41 23.71
CA GLY A 183 -4.73 11.96 23.26
C GLY A 183 -4.90 11.98 21.73
N GLY A 184 -3.81 12.19 21.00
CA GLY A 184 -3.78 12.06 19.54
C GLY A 184 -3.96 10.62 19.10
N ARG A 185 -3.26 9.66 19.73
CA ARG A 185 -3.43 8.21 19.50
C ARG A 185 -4.86 7.76 19.80
N GLN A 186 -5.44 8.18 20.92
CA GLN A 186 -6.83 7.88 21.29
C GLN A 186 -7.80 8.37 20.21
N GLY A 187 -7.59 9.57 19.67
CA GLY A 187 -8.34 10.08 18.51
C GLY A 187 -8.21 9.19 17.27
N MET A 188 -6.99 8.74 16.93
CA MET A 188 -6.78 7.84 15.80
C MET A 188 -7.41 6.45 16.04
N MET A 189 -7.36 5.91 17.26
CA MET A 189 -8.05 4.66 17.63
C MET A 189 -9.57 4.79 17.49
N LEU A 190 -10.14 5.94 17.85
CA LEU A 190 -11.56 6.23 17.66
C LEU A 190 -11.90 6.22 16.16
N ALA A 191 -11.09 6.83 15.30
CA ALA A 191 -11.29 6.77 13.84
C ALA A 191 -11.21 5.34 13.26
N GLN A 192 -10.27 4.53 13.77
CA GLN A 192 -10.03 3.14 13.32
C GLN A 192 -11.13 2.17 13.80
N ARG A 193 -11.37 2.11 15.12
CA ARG A 193 -12.20 1.08 15.76
C ARG A 193 -13.65 1.53 16.05
N TYR A 194 -13.87 2.82 16.21
CA TYR A 194 -15.19 3.39 16.55
C TYR A 194 -15.57 4.54 15.59
N PRO A 195 -15.64 4.28 14.27
CA PRO A 195 -15.82 5.33 13.24
C PRO A 195 -17.09 6.17 13.44
N GLU A 196 -18.06 5.66 14.20
CA GLU A 196 -19.30 6.35 14.56
C GLU A 196 -19.18 7.34 15.74
N ALA A 197 -18.07 7.30 16.48
CA ALA A 197 -17.90 7.92 17.79
C ALA A 197 -17.85 9.46 17.77
N TYR A 198 -17.25 10.06 16.75
CA TYR A 198 -17.11 11.51 16.64
C TYR A 198 -17.21 11.96 15.18
N ASP A 199 -17.75 13.14 14.95
CA ASP A 199 -17.91 13.75 13.62
C ASP A 199 -16.62 14.50 13.21
N GLY A 200 -15.91 15.05 14.20
CA GLY A 200 -14.58 15.64 14.03
C GLY A 200 -13.59 15.09 15.07
N ILE A 201 -12.38 14.73 14.64
CA ILE A 201 -11.30 14.26 15.50
C ILE A 201 -10.10 15.20 15.34
N HIS A 202 -9.78 15.92 16.41
CA HIS A 202 -8.56 16.71 16.51
C HIS A 202 -7.48 15.88 17.20
N ALA A 203 -6.51 15.42 16.41
CA ALA A 203 -5.49 14.46 16.81
C ALA A 203 -4.09 15.00 16.47
N CYS A 204 -3.45 15.62 17.46
CA CYS A 204 -2.13 16.24 17.31
C CYS A 204 -1.00 15.31 17.80
N ALA A 205 0.18 15.42 17.19
CA ALA A 205 1.37 14.59 17.43
C ALA A 205 1.03 13.15 17.90
N PRO A 206 0.28 12.37 17.11
CA PRO A 206 -0.39 11.18 17.64
C PRO A 206 0.59 10.04 17.91
N ALA A 207 0.51 9.43 19.11
CA ALA A 207 1.34 8.30 19.54
C ALA A 207 0.92 6.95 18.92
N ILE A 208 0.77 6.92 17.59
CA ILE A 208 0.44 5.73 16.78
C ILE A 208 1.70 4.95 16.38
N ASN A 209 1.54 3.67 16.01
CA ASN A 209 2.62 2.68 15.91
C ASN A 209 3.31 2.49 17.26
N TRP A 210 2.48 2.21 18.29
CA TRP A 210 2.89 2.21 19.70
C TRP A 210 4.15 1.39 19.98
N ASN A 211 4.22 0.18 19.43
CA ASN A 211 5.32 -0.74 19.66
C ASN A 211 6.66 -0.18 19.15
N GLN A 212 6.67 0.32 17.92
CA GLN A 212 7.84 0.87 17.25
C GLN A 212 8.26 2.20 17.90
N LEU A 213 7.28 3.07 18.20
CA LEU A 213 7.49 4.34 18.88
C LEU A 213 8.10 4.15 20.28
N PHE A 214 7.52 3.29 21.13
CA PHE A 214 7.98 3.15 22.51
C PHE A 214 9.38 2.53 22.57
N MET A 215 9.67 1.55 21.71
CA MET A 215 11.03 1.02 21.56
C MET A 215 12.03 2.10 21.11
N SER A 216 11.64 3.01 20.19
CA SER A 216 12.52 4.11 19.77
C SER A 216 12.85 5.11 20.88
N THR A 217 11.98 5.29 21.89
CA THR A 217 12.27 6.23 23.00
C THR A 217 13.39 5.75 23.94
N LEU A 218 13.68 4.45 23.98
CA LEU A 218 14.77 3.88 24.78
C LEU A 218 16.11 3.87 24.02
N TRP A 219 16.07 4.02 22.70
CA TRP A 219 17.21 3.76 21.81
C TRP A 219 18.50 4.52 22.17
N PRO A 220 18.51 5.85 22.40
CA PRO A 220 19.76 6.55 22.69
C PRO A 220 20.40 6.12 24.01
N GLN A 221 19.58 5.69 24.98
CA GLN A 221 20.04 5.22 26.27
C GLN A 221 20.72 3.85 26.14
N LEU A 222 20.27 2.99 25.22
CA LEU A 222 20.98 1.77 24.85
C LEU A 222 22.33 2.09 24.21
N ILE A 223 22.38 3.02 23.25
CA ILE A 223 23.63 3.42 22.58
C ILE A 223 24.65 4.02 23.56
N MET A 224 24.20 4.80 24.55
CA MET A 224 25.07 5.27 25.64
C MET A 224 25.67 4.12 26.47
N GLN A 225 24.90 3.06 26.76
CA GLN A 225 25.42 1.88 27.45
C GLN A 225 26.39 1.09 26.55
N GLU A 226 26.06 0.92 25.26
CA GLU A 226 26.90 0.22 24.27
C GLU A 226 28.27 0.89 24.11
N LEU A 227 28.31 2.22 24.04
CA LEU A 227 29.53 3.02 23.98
C LEU A 227 30.20 3.22 25.35
N ASN A 228 29.52 2.87 26.45
CA ASN A 228 29.89 3.22 27.83
C ASN A 228 30.23 4.72 27.97
N TYR A 229 29.43 5.58 27.34
CA TYR A 229 29.63 7.02 27.28
C TYR A 229 28.31 7.77 27.49
N PHE A 230 28.32 8.72 28.42
CA PHE A 230 27.15 9.53 28.77
C PHE A 230 27.53 11.01 28.59
N PRO A 231 27.10 11.66 27.49
CA PRO A 231 27.48 13.05 27.17
C PRO A 231 26.94 14.02 28.22
N TYR A 232 27.59 15.18 28.34
CA TYR A 232 27.02 16.29 29.10
C TYR A 232 25.84 16.92 28.33
N PRO A 233 24.77 17.40 28.99
CA PRO A 233 23.69 18.14 28.33
C PRO A 233 24.21 19.31 27.46
N CYS A 234 25.22 20.04 27.93
CA CYS A 234 25.89 21.11 27.18
C CYS A 234 26.48 20.65 25.83
N GLU A 235 26.92 19.39 25.71
CA GLU A 235 27.56 18.83 24.52
C GLU A 235 26.52 18.44 23.48
N MET A 236 25.43 17.78 23.92
CA MET A 236 24.27 17.47 23.08
C MET A 236 23.58 18.75 22.58
N ASN A 237 23.47 19.77 23.45
CA ASN A 237 22.94 21.07 23.08
C ASN A 237 23.86 21.84 22.11
N ALA A 238 25.17 21.64 22.20
CA ALA A 238 26.10 22.19 21.22
C ALA A 238 25.92 21.52 19.85
N ILE A 239 25.88 20.18 19.76
CA ILE A 239 25.63 19.46 18.50
C ILE A 239 24.32 19.92 17.83
N LEU A 240 23.26 20.14 18.62
CA LEU A 240 22.00 20.72 18.12
C LEU A 240 22.19 22.15 17.59
N ALA A 241 22.95 23.00 18.28
CA ALA A 241 23.21 24.37 17.83
C ALA A 241 23.99 24.40 16.52
N GLU A 242 24.96 23.50 16.32
CA GLU A 242 25.68 23.32 15.05
C GLU A 242 24.74 22.88 13.93
N ALA A 243 23.82 21.95 14.20
CA ALA A 243 22.84 21.49 13.24
C ALA A 243 21.87 22.60 12.81
N ILE A 244 21.45 23.45 13.75
CA ILE A 244 20.67 24.65 13.45
C ILE A 244 21.51 25.63 12.62
N GLU A 245 22.76 25.93 13.00
CA GLU A 245 23.66 26.82 12.24
C GLU A 245 23.86 26.34 10.78
N ALA A 246 23.93 25.02 10.56
CA ALA A 246 24.06 24.42 9.24
C ALA A 246 22.76 24.46 8.40
N CYS A 247 21.59 24.31 9.03
CA CYS A 247 20.34 23.98 8.33
C CYS A 247 19.20 25.02 8.42
N ASP A 248 19.30 26.04 9.28
CA ASP A 248 18.30 27.12 9.44
C ASP A 248 17.97 27.78 8.08
N ALA A 249 19.00 28.19 7.34
CA ALA A 249 18.87 28.88 6.05
C ALA A 249 18.22 28.07 4.90
N LEU A 250 17.89 26.79 5.08
CA LEU A 250 17.42 25.89 4.01
C LEU A 250 15.94 26.08 3.60
N ASP A 251 15.19 26.91 4.33
CA ASP A 251 13.87 27.41 3.92
C ASP A 251 13.89 28.85 3.36
N GLY A 252 15.06 29.51 3.41
CA GLY A 252 15.26 30.90 2.97
C GLY A 252 15.14 31.95 4.08
N ILE A 253 14.88 31.55 5.32
CA ILE A 253 14.83 32.40 6.53
C ILE A 253 16.01 32.02 7.44
N ILE A 254 16.44 32.94 8.30
CA ILE A 254 17.41 32.67 9.38
C ILE A 254 16.75 33.18 10.67
N ASP A 255 15.98 32.31 11.33
CA ASP A 255 15.28 32.60 12.59
C ASP A 255 15.59 31.57 13.71
N GLY A 256 16.56 30.68 13.47
CA GLY A 256 17.02 29.65 14.38
C GLY A 256 16.10 28.43 14.43
N ILE A 257 15.37 28.16 13.35
CA ILE A 257 14.39 27.08 13.18
C ILE A 257 14.66 26.36 11.86
N ILE A 258 15.03 25.07 11.93
CA ILE A 258 15.07 24.22 10.73
C ILE A 258 13.62 23.93 10.29
N SER A 259 13.05 24.72 9.37
CA SER A 259 11.70 24.44 8.83
C SER A 259 11.74 23.41 7.69
N ASN A 260 12.84 23.38 6.93
CA ASN A 260 13.02 22.45 5.81
C ASN A 260 13.86 21.22 6.19
N GLU A 261 13.42 20.48 7.21
CA GLU A 261 14.07 19.27 7.76
C GLU A 261 14.46 18.22 6.70
N ASP A 262 13.71 18.11 5.59
CA ASP A 262 13.99 17.15 4.51
C ASP A 262 15.18 17.55 3.62
N ALA A 263 15.69 18.77 3.76
CA ALA A 263 16.87 19.28 3.07
C ALA A 263 18.12 19.33 3.97
N CYS A 264 17.97 19.15 5.29
CA CYS A 264 19.07 19.18 6.24
C CYS A 264 19.88 17.89 6.17
N ASP A 265 21.12 17.96 5.70
CA ASP A 265 22.06 16.84 5.54
C ASP A 265 23.22 16.85 6.56
N PHE A 266 23.13 17.68 7.60
CA PHE A 266 24.11 17.79 8.68
C PHE A 266 24.43 16.43 9.34
N ASP A 267 25.72 16.09 9.39
CA ASP A 267 26.24 14.92 10.09
C ASP A 267 26.92 15.34 11.41
N PRO A 268 26.45 14.88 12.60
CA PRO A 268 27.13 15.13 13.87
C PRO A 268 28.63 14.80 13.90
N MET A 269 29.09 13.91 13.03
CA MET A 269 30.50 13.54 12.93
C MET A 269 31.40 14.69 12.46
N ASP A 270 30.86 15.67 11.74
CA ASP A 270 31.63 16.80 11.18
C ASP A 270 32.09 17.82 12.25
N VAL A 271 31.45 17.80 13.42
CA VAL A 271 31.75 18.72 14.54
C VAL A 271 32.59 18.11 15.65
N VAL A 272 33.02 16.85 15.49
CA VAL A 272 33.93 16.17 16.44
C VAL A 272 35.23 16.96 16.59
N GLY A 273 35.64 17.21 17.83
CA GLY A 273 36.80 18.02 18.18
C GLY A 273 36.52 19.53 18.30
N LYS A 274 35.36 20.05 17.85
CA LYS A 274 35.01 21.47 18.03
C LYS A 274 34.96 21.82 19.51
N SER A 275 35.67 22.87 19.91
CA SER A 275 35.74 23.32 21.30
C SER A 275 34.50 24.14 21.68
N ILE A 276 33.85 23.75 22.78
CA ILE A 276 32.62 24.34 23.29
C ILE A 276 32.80 24.78 24.75
N ASN A 277 32.13 25.86 25.15
CA ASN A 277 32.11 26.32 26.54
C ASN A 277 30.96 25.61 27.28
N CYS A 278 31.26 24.56 28.04
CA CYS A 278 30.25 23.73 28.67
C CYS A 278 29.79 24.30 30.02
N SER A 279 28.50 24.61 30.13
CA SER A 279 27.85 25.05 31.39
C SER A 279 28.00 24.03 32.52
N ASP A 280 27.92 22.73 32.21
CA ASP A 280 27.84 21.65 33.21
C ASP A 280 29.20 21.32 33.85
N THR A 281 30.30 21.70 33.20
CA THR A 281 31.67 21.54 33.71
C THR A 281 32.34 22.86 34.06
N ALA A 282 31.75 24.01 33.67
CA ALA A 282 32.35 25.34 33.73
C ALA A 282 33.75 25.42 33.06
N ASN A 283 33.99 24.57 32.07
CA ASN A 283 35.26 24.44 31.35
C ASN A 283 35.03 24.37 29.83
N ILE A 284 36.08 24.65 29.06
CA ILE A 284 36.10 24.36 27.63
C ILE A 284 36.35 22.86 27.46
N ILE A 285 35.43 22.17 26.78
CA ILE A 285 35.56 20.78 26.34
C ILE A 285 35.52 20.72 24.81
N SER A 286 35.87 19.59 24.21
CA SER A 286 35.66 19.35 22.78
C SER A 286 34.57 18.30 22.59
N ILE A 287 33.73 18.48 21.56
CA ILE A 287 32.70 17.49 21.19
C ILE A 287 33.38 16.15 20.89
N THR A 288 32.92 15.09 21.55
CA THR A 288 33.47 13.74 21.42
C THR A 288 32.90 12.97 20.23
N GLU A 289 33.63 11.94 19.77
CA GLU A 289 33.15 11.03 18.73
C GLU A 289 31.94 10.22 19.21
N GLU A 290 31.92 9.89 20.51
CA GLU A 290 30.83 9.20 21.18
C GLU A 290 29.55 10.05 21.26
N ALA A 291 29.65 11.34 21.63
CA ALA A 291 28.49 12.24 21.63
C ALA A 291 27.92 12.43 20.22
N ALA A 292 28.79 12.57 19.20
CA ALA A 292 28.37 12.64 17.80
C ALA A 292 27.64 11.36 17.35
N LYS A 293 28.15 10.17 17.70
CA LYS A 293 27.46 8.89 17.44
C LYS A 293 26.09 8.80 18.13
N ILE A 294 25.99 9.25 19.38
CA ILE A 294 24.72 9.25 20.13
C ILE A 294 23.72 10.20 19.47
N ALA A 295 24.12 11.42 19.11
CA ALA A 295 23.27 12.38 18.38
C ALA A 295 22.77 11.78 17.05
N LYS A 296 23.68 11.23 16.25
CA LYS A 296 23.38 10.60 14.96
C LYS A 296 22.40 9.44 15.10
N SER A 297 22.67 8.53 16.05
CA SER A 297 21.79 7.38 16.34
C SER A 297 20.41 7.81 16.85
N THR A 298 20.32 8.94 17.54
CA THR A 298 19.06 9.49 18.04
C THR A 298 18.22 10.01 16.88
N TRP A 299 18.77 10.89 16.02
CA TRP A 299 18.03 11.45 14.88
C TRP A 299 17.72 10.43 13.77
N SER A 300 18.58 9.42 13.57
CA SER A 300 18.28 8.33 12.62
C SER A 300 17.21 7.37 13.14
N GLY A 301 17.20 7.10 14.45
CA GLY A 301 16.32 6.14 15.11
C GLY A 301 16.90 4.71 15.21
N PRO A 302 16.14 3.79 15.83
CA PRO A 302 16.58 2.42 16.06
C PRO A 302 16.81 1.61 14.78
N THR A 303 17.89 0.83 14.82
CA THR A 303 18.24 -0.20 13.83
C THR A 303 18.59 -1.50 14.52
N THR A 304 18.34 -2.62 13.86
CA THR A 304 18.75 -3.94 14.34
C THR A 304 20.27 -4.04 14.47
N ALA A 305 20.77 -5.10 15.14
CA ALA A 305 22.20 -5.41 15.20
C ALA A 305 22.82 -5.61 13.80
N ASP A 306 22.03 -6.06 12.80
CA ASP A 306 22.44 -6.16 11.40
C ASP A 306 22.11 -4.92 10.54
N GLY A 307 21.73 -3.80 11.17
CA GLY A 307 21.60 -2.48 10.54
C GLY A 307 20.29 -2.21 9.80
N LYS A 308 19.26 -3.06 9.94
CA LYS A 308 17.94 -2.83 9.34
C LYS A 308 17.17 -1.78 10.14
N PHE A 309 16.45 -0.92 9.43
CA PHE A 309 15.57 0.09 10.03
C PHE A 309 14.45 -0.54 10.88
N ILE A 310 14.28 -0.06 12.13
CA ILE A 310 13.15 -0.43 13.01
C ILE A 310 12.13 0.72 13.05
N TRP A 311 12.57 1.93 13.38
CA TRP A 311 11.69 3.10 13.49
C TRP A 311 12.43 4.43 13.32
N TYR A 312 11.69 5.52 13.09
CA TYR A 312 12.24 6.85 12.87
C TYR A 312 12.70 7.50 14.17
N GLY A 313 13.88 8.13 14.13
CA GLY A 313 14.29 9.12 15.12
C GLY A 313 13.56 10.47 14.92
N PRO A 314 13.55 11.35 15.94
CA PRO A 314 13.10 12.73 15.79
C PRO A 314 13.96 13.47 14.74
N ASN A 315 13.45 14.58 14.21
CA ASN A 315 14.18 15.34 13.19
C ASN A 315 15.42 16.04 13.75
N THR A 316 16.29 16.51 12.85
CA THR A 316 17.58 17.12 13.18
C THR A 316 17.43 18.41 14.02
N GLY A 317 16.37 19.19 13.83
CA GLY A 317 16.08 20.35 14.68
C GLY A 317 15.50 20.03 16.06
N ALA A 318 15.14 18.77 16.34
CA ALA A 318 14.58 18.36 17.62
C ALA A 318 15.66 18.22 18.71
N GLN A 319 15.36 18.70 19.91
CA GLN A 319 16.30 18.71 21.02
C GLN A 319 16.68 17.30 21.51
N LEU A 320 17.98 17.07 21.70
CA LEU A 320 18.53 15.76 22.07
C LEU A 320 18.55 15.53 23.59
N SER A 321 18.71 16.58 24.38
CA SER A 321 18.76 16.55 25.85
C SER A 321 17.68 17.47 26.45
N GLY A 322 17.52 17.41 27.77
CA GLY A 322 16.62 18.26 28.55
C GLY A 322 17.06 18.35 30.02
N GLN A 323 16.27 19.00 30.87
CA GLN A 323 16.51 19.06 32.32
C GLN A 323 15.35 18.51 33.18
N SER A 324 14.17 18.28 32.62
CA SER A 324 12.97 17.91 33.37
C SER A 324 12.08 16.89 32.67
N LEU A 325 11.85 15.75 33.34
CA LEU A 325 10.83 14.77 32.94
C LEU A 325 9.38 15.22 33.20
N GLN A 326 9.17 16.35 33.90
CA GLN A 326 7.83 16.81 34.29
C GLN A 326 7.15 17.69 33.22
N LEU A 327 7.91 18.24 32.27
CA LEU A 327 7.41 19.11 31.21
C LEU A 327 7.86 18.55 29.87
N THR A 328 6.92 18.20 29.00
CA THR A 328 7.21 17.61 27.68
C THR A 328 8.21 18.44 26.88
N ASN A 329 8.15 19.77 27.01
CA ASN A 329 8.94 20.73 26.26
C ASN A 329 10.43 20.80 26.71
N ASP A 330 10.82 20.12 27.79
CA ASP A 330 12.21 20.07 28.32
C ASP A 330 12.70 18.62 28.52
N ILE A 331 12.19 17.72 27.67
CA ILE A 331 12.63 16.32 27.53
C ILE A 331 13.46 16.17 26.27
N GLY A 332 14.45 15.26 26.25
CA GLY A 332 15.09 14.76 25.03
C GLY A 332 15.44 13.28 25.19
N LEU A 333 15.44 12.50 24.10
CA LEU A 333 15.66 11.04 24.18
C LEU A 333 17.09 10.66 24.62
N ALA A 334 18.07 11.52 24.33
CA ALA A 334 19.48 11.37 24.70
C ALA A 334 19.85 12.22 25.93
N MET A 335 18.92 12.40 26.87
CA MET A 335 19.15 13.11 28.12
C MET A 335 20.02 12.31 29.10
N THR A 336 20.85 13.03 29.86
CA THR A 336 21.68 12.50 30.95
C THR A 336 21.51 13.32 32.23
N THR A 337 21.85 12.74 33.37
CA THR A 337 21.96 13.44 34.66
C THR A 337 23.41 13.42 35.13
N CYS A 338 23.96 14.60 35.42
CA CYS A 338 25.37 14.76 35.77
C CYS A 338 25.53 15.22 37.24
N THR A 339 26.50 14.64 37.95
CA THR A 339 26.84 15.01 39.33
C THR A 339 28.33 14.86 39.54
N ASN A 340 28.98 15.90 40.08
CA ASN A 340 30.44 15.95 40.32
C ASN A 340 31.27 15.55 39.08
N GLY A 341 30.85 16.02 37.89
CA GLY A 341 31.52 15.72 36.62
C GLY A 341 31.27 14.32 36.05
N THR A 342 30.48 13.45 36.70
CA THR A 342 30.09 12.14 36.16
C THR A 342 28.64 12.16 35.70
N CYS A 343 28.37 11.80 34.44
CA CYS A 343 27.02 11.71 33.88
C CYS A 343 26.50 10.27 33.84
N LYS A 344 25.18 10.11 33.84
CA LYS A 344 24.46 8.84 33.71
C LYS A 344 23.24 9.01 32.82
N GLY A 345 22.88 7.97 32.07
CA GLY A 345 21.66 7.96 31.25
C GLY A 345 20.40 8.23 32.08
N ALA A 346 19.53 9.08 31.56
CA ALA A 346 18.27 9.51 32.16
C ALA A 346 17.12 9.25 31.16
N PRO A 347 16.64 8.00 31.03
CA PRO A 347 15.58 7.65 30.08
C PRO A 347 14.30 8.43 30.37
N VAL A 348 13.53 8.70 29.31
CA VAL A 348 12.17 9.26 29.40
C VAL A 348 11.17 8.28 30.05
N GLY A 349 11.61 7.05 30.35
CA GLY A 349 10.83 6.01 31.01
C GLY A 349 9.87 5.26 30.09
N LEU A 350 9.29 5.92 29.06
CA LEU A 350 8.27 5.36 28.16
C LEU A 350 8.64 3.96 27.61
N GLY A 351 9.78 3.84 26.93
CA GLY A 351 10.26 2.56 26.38
C GLY A 351 10.76 1.56 27.44
N GLU A 352 11.38 2.04 28.53
CA GLU A 352 11.83 1.14 29.63
C GLU A 352 10.64 0.44 30.28
N VAL A 353 9.60 1.19 30.65
CA VAL A 353 8.41 0.61 31.29
C VAL A 353 7.58 -0.26 30.35
N TRP A 354 7.65 -0.03 29.03
CA TRP A 354 7.02 -0.91 28.04
C TRP A 354 7.59 -2.32 28.07
N ILE A 355 8.93 -2.43 27.99
CA ILE A 355 9.62 -3.73 28.08
C ILE A 355 9.38 -4.35 29.46
N LYS A 356 9.66 -3.58 30.53
CA LYS A 356 9.52 -3.98 31.94
C LYS A 356 8.19 -4.66 32.24
N TYR A 357 7.07 -4.06 31.82
CA TYR A 357 5.74 -4.49 32.26
C TYR A 357 4.96 -5.37 31.30
N TRP A 358 5.22 -5.31 29.99
CA TRP A 358 4.42 -6.05 29.02
C TRP A 358 5.20 -7.12 28.28
N ILE A 359 6.51 -6.94 28.08
CA ILE A 359 7.35 -7.93 27.40
C ILE A 359 7.94 -8.89 28.44
N GLU A 360 8.65 -8.35 29.43
CA GLU A 360 9.25 -9.11 30.53
C GLU A 360 8.27 -9.39 31.69
N ALA A 361 7.24 -8.56 31.84
CA ALA A 361 6.26 -8.63 32.93
C ALA A 361 6.90 -8.67 34.34
N ASN A 362 8.06 -8.03 34.49
CA ASN A 362 8.93 -8.10 35.66
C ASN A 362 9.17 -6.69 36.23
N PRO A 363 8.66 -6.34 37.42
CA PRO A 363 8.79 -5.02 38.01
C PRO A 363 10.23 -4.64 38.42
N ASP A 364 11.17 -5.60 38.45
CA ASP A 364 12.59 -5.38 38.76
C ASP A 364 13.49 -5.32 37.52
N TRP A 365 12.93 -5.51 36.31
CA TRP A 365 13.69 -5.42 35.06
C TRP A 365 14.19 -3.99 34.79
N SER A 366 15.38 -3.86 34.18
CA SER A 366 15.95 -2.57 33.74
C SER A 366 16.87 -2.74 32.54
N TYR A 367 16.85 -1.76 31.63
CA TYR A 367 17.60 -1.74 30.36
C TYR A 367 19.13 -1.75 30.50
N LYS A 368 19.68 -1.52 31.71
CA LYS A 368 21.12 -1.25 31.92
C LYS A 368 22.06 -2.39 31.52
N ASN A 369 21.55 -3.61 31.39
CA ASN A 369 22.31 -4.80 30.97
C ASN A 369 21.83 -5.36 29.60
N MET A 370 21.01 -4.59 28.86
CA MET A 370 20.44 -5.01 27.59
C MET A 370 21.48 -4.93 26.46
N SER A 371 21.58 -5.98 25.64
CA SER A 371 22.39 -5.95 24.41
C SER A 371 21.57 -5.50 23.21
N ARG A 372 22.23 -5.29 22.06
CA ARG A 372 21.55 -4.97 20.80
C ARG A 372 20.65 -6.11 20.32
N GLU A 373 21.11 -7.36 20.45
CA GLU A 373 20.32 -8.54 20.12
C GLU A 373 19.09 -8.69 21.03
N ALA A 374 19.21 -8.34 22.32
CA ALA A 374 18.08 -8.33 23.24
C ALA A 374 17.06 -7.23 22.87
N PHE A 375 17.53 -6.04 22.49
CA PHE A 375 16.65 -4.96 22.01
C PHE A 375 15.88 -5.37 20.73
N ASP A 376 16.53 -6.05 19.79
CA ASP A 376 15.91 -6.56 18.57
C ASP A 376 14.80 -7.57 18.87
N LEU A 377 15.06 -8.51 19.79
CA LEU A 377 14.08 -9.48 20.27
C LEU A 377 12.90 -8.78 20.94
N TYR A 378 13.13 -7.86 21.86
CA TYR A 378 12.06 -7.10 22.50
C TYR A 378 11.23 -6.27 21.51
N ALA A 379 11.86 -5.68 20.49
CA ALA A 379 11.14 -4.94 19.46
C ALA A 379 10.23 -5.85 18.62
N GLN A 380 10.68 -7.07 18.34
CA GLN A 380 9.89 -8.09 17.67
C GLN A 380 8.76 -8.63 18.56
N GLU A 381 9.01 -8.87 19.85
CA GLU A 381 8.03 -9.38 20.81
C GLU A 381 6.92 -8.37 21.11
N ALA A 382 7.27 -7.08 21.29
CA ALA A 382 6.30 -5.99 21.42
C ALA A 382 5.27 -6.01 20.28
N PHE A 383 5.75 -6.11 19.04
CA PHE A 383 4.90 -6.20 17.86
C PHE A 383 4.06 -7.48 17.86
N GLN A 384 4.66 -8.66 18.08
CA GLN A 384 3.94 -9.94 18.05
C GLN A 384 2.84 -10.06 19.10
N LEU A 385 3.06 -9.52 20.30
CA LEU A 385 2.14 -9.63 21.43
C LEU A 385 1.06 -8.55 21.44
N TYR A 386 1.38 -7.31 21.06
CA TYR A 386 0.55 -6.15 21.39
C TYR A 386 0.12 -5.26 20.21
N GLU A 387 0.54 -5.54 18.97
CA GLU A 387 0.12 -4.75 17.79
C GLU A 387 -1.41 -4.66 17.68
N SER A 388 -2.11 -5.80 17.75
CA SER A 388 -3.59 -5.84 17.69
C SER A 388 -4.30 -5.27 18.93
N VAL A 389 -3.55 -4.91 19.98
CA VAL A 389 -4.08 -4.34 21.22
C VAL A 389 -3.94 -2.83 21.24
N ILE A 390 -2.72 -2.31 21.02
CA ILE A 390 -2.39 -0.89 21.23
C ILE A 390 -1.65 -0.22 20.05
N GLY A 391 -1.22 -0.96 19.02
CA GLY A 391 -0.45 -0.43 17.88
C GLY A 391 -1.08 0.82 17.24
N THR A 392 -2.40 0.87 17.15
CA THR A 392 -3.20 2.02 16.67
C THR A 392 -2.77 2.54 15.30
N ASN A 393 -2.45 1.63 14.39
CA ASN A 393 -1.87 1.93 13.08
C ASN A 393 -2.60 1.24 11.92
N ASP A 394 -3.85 0.79 12.12
CA ASP A 394 -4.70 0.32 11.02
C ASP A 394 -4.98 1.49 10.05
N PRO A 395 -4.52 1.42 8.79
CA PRO A 395 -4.71 2.51 7.84
C PRO A 395 -6.11 2.51 7.17
N ASP A 396 -6.96 1.50 7.40
CA ASP A 396 -8.28 1.42 6.78
C ASP A 396 -9.32 2.30 7.48
N LEU A 397 -9.25 3.60 7.21
CA LEU A 397 -10.22 4.59 7.71
C LEU A 397 -11.50 4.66 6.86
N ARG A 398 -11.80 3.67 5.99
CA ARG A 398 -12.93 3.76 5.02
C ARG A 398 -14.29 3.90 5.71
N ALA A 399 -14.47 3.32 6.89
CA ALA A 399 -15.73 3.44 7.64
C ALA A 399 -15.95 4.89 8.14
N PHE A 400 -14.93 5.48 8.79
CA PHE A 400 -14.95 6.87 9.24
C PHE A 400 -15.14 7.86 8.08
N TYR A 401 -14.42 7.62 6.97
CA TYR A 401 -14.55 8.40 5.75
C TYR A 401 -15.96 8.34 5.15
N LYS A 402 -16.57 7.14 5.04
CA LYS A 402 -17.92 6.95 4.48
C LYS A 402 -19.03 7.59 5.30
N LYS A 403 -18.86 7.69 6.63
CA LYS A 403 -19.75 8.49 7.49
C LYS A 403 -19.63 10.00 7.23
N GLY A 404 -18.54 10.45 6.63
CA GLY A 404 -18.23 11.86 6.39
C GLY A 404 -17.40 12.51 7.50
N GLY A 405 -16.94 11.73 8.49
CA GLY A 405 -16.13 12.22 9.61
C GLY A 405 -14.83 12.89 9.14
N LYS A 406 -14.33 13.86 9.92
CA LYS A 406 -13.11 14.62 9.62
C LYS A 406 -12.03 14.44 10.68
N ILE A 407 -10.79 14.26 10.26
CA ILE A 407 -9.60 14.28 11.11
C ILE A 407 -8.76 15.49 10.72
N LEU A 408 -8.40 16.33 11.69
CA LEU A 408 -7.49 17.44 11.48
C LEU A 408 -6.61 17.60 12.71
N GLY A 409 -5.30 17.56 12.53
CA GLY A 409 -4.36 17.84 13.62
C GLY A 409 -3.09 18.54 13.14
N TYR A 410 -2.18 18.76 14.07
CA TYR A 410 -0.84 19.25 13.77
C TYR A 410 0.24 18.35 14.39
N HIS A 411 1.47 18.43 13.86
CA HIS A 411 2.65 17.79 14.43
C HIS A 411 3.81 18.79 14.37
N GLY A 412 4.52 18.98 15.48
CA GLY A 412 5.72 19.80 15.50
C GLY A 412 6.86 19.13 14.75
N THR A 413 7.59 19.86 13.91
CA THR A 413 8.75 19.28 13.20
C THR A 413 9.92 19.02 14.13
N HIS A 414 9.99 19.72 15.26
CA HIS A 414 11.01 19.57 16.30
C HIS A 414 10.49 18.72 17.48
N ASP A 415 9.42 17.94 17.27
CA ASP A 415 8.94 16.98 18.24
C ASP A 415 10.02 15.94 18.54
N GLN A 416 10.47 16.00 19.79
CA GLN A 416 11.63 15.33 20.35
C GLN A 416 11.26 14.05 21.12
N ILE A 417 10.00 13.63 21.06
CA ILE A 417 9.51 12.38 21.65
C ILE A 417 8.86 11.51 20.56
N ILE A 418 8.03 12.11 19.71
CA ILE A 418 7.31 11.42 18.63
C ILE A 418 7.74 11.99 17.29
N ALA A 419 8.53 11.22 16.55
CA ALA A 419 8.99 11.63 15.22
C ALA A 419 7.82 11.89 14.26
N VAL A 420 7.70 13.10 13.71
CA VAL A 420 6.70 13.46 12.69
C VAL A 420 6.74 12.54 11.47
N LYS A 421 7.92 11.98 11.16
CA LYS A 421 8.12 10.93 10.14
C LYS A 421 7.20 9.71 10.35
N GLY A 422 6.88 9.34 11.60
CA GLY A 422 5.92 8.27 11.92
C GLY A 422 4.47 8.63 11.57
N THR A 423 4.06 9.88 11.73
CA THR A 423 2.72 10.33 11.32
C THR A 423 2.64 10.55 9.81
N ARG A 424 3.71 11.02 9.16
CA ARG A 424 3.85 11.02 7.69
C ARG A 424 3.72 9.59 7.12
N HIS A 425 4.38 8.62 7.74
CA HIS A 425 4.30 7.20 7.36
C HIS A 425 2.85 6.70 7.40
N TYR A 426 2.16 6.91 8.53
CA TYR A 426 0.75 6.50 8.65
C TYR A 426 -0.17 7.24 7.66
N TYR A 427 0.02 8.54 7.44
CA TYR A 427 -0.72 9.30 6.43
C TYR A 427 -0.52 8.70 5.02
N GLY A 428 0.71 8.29 4.70
CA GLY A 428 1.04 7.54 3.49
C GLY A 428 0.26 6.22 3.39
N LYS A 429 0.21 5.44 4.47
CA LYS A 429 -0.56 4.18 4.51
C LYS A 429 -2.07 4.37 4.37
N VAL A 430 -2.66 5.40 4.97
CA VAL A 430 -4.07 5.74 4.72
C VAL A 430 -4.27 6.13 3.25
N LYS A 431 -3.34 6.89 2.66
CA LYS A 431 -3.39 7.31 1.25
C LYS A 431 -3.28 6.14 0.26
N GLU A 432 -2.51 5.10 0.59
CA GLU A 432 -2.41 3.87 -0.20
C GLU A 432 -3.76 3.13 -0.31
N ILE A 433 -4.65 3.27 0.69
CA ILE A 433 -5.99 2.65 0.72
C ILE A 433 -7.10 3.61 0.25
N ILE A 434 -6.97 4.91 0.56
CA ILE A 434 -7.94 5.96 0.27
C ILE A 434 -7.20 7.13 -0.39
N PRO A 435 -7.07 7.16 -1.73
CA PRO A 435 -6.36 8.22 -2.46
C PRO A 435 -6.87 9.64 -2.12
N GLU A 436 -8.15 9.76 -1.80
CA GLU A 436 -8.86 10.97 -1.39
C GLU A 436 -8.64 11.36 0.08
N VAL A 437 -7.60 10.84 0.74
CA VAL A 437 -7.29 11.10 2.16
C VAL A 437 -7.42 12.58 2.55
N ALA A 438 -6.95 13.52 1.71
CA ALA A 438 -7.03 14.96 1.96
C ALA A 438 -8.46 15.56 1.98
N SER A 439 -9.50 14.79 1.61
CA SER A 439 -10.91 15.18 1.71
C SER A 439 -11.54 14.91 3.09
N PHE A 440 -10.83 14.19 3.96
CA PHE A 440 -11.31 13.89 5.31
C PHE A 440 -10.22 13.88 6.39
N TYR A 441 -8.96 13.58 6.07
CA TYR A 441 -7.82 13.61 6.99
C TYR A 441 -6.75 14.62 6.51
N ARG A 442 -6.48 15.61 7.36
CA ARG A 442 -5.41 16.61 7.16
C ARG A 442 -4.48 16.68 8.38
N MET A 443 -3.20 16.85 8.11
CA MET A 443 -2.19 17.15 9.11
C MET A 443 -1.47 18.43 8.70
N PHE A 444 -1.19 19.31 9.66
CA PHE A 444 -0.36 20.50 9.49
C PHE A 444 0.98 20.28 10.21
N GLU A 445 2.09 20.41 9.49
CA GLU A 445 3.41 20.39 10.10
C GLU A 445 3.76 21.80 10.58
N VAL A 446 4.26 21.92 11.81
CA VAL A 446 4.60 23.21 12.42
C VAL A 446 6.10 23.26 12.64
N PRO A 447 6.85 24.03 11.81
CA PRO A 447 8.26 24.32 12.04
C PRO A 447 8.51 24.81 13.47
N GLY A 448 9.58 24.36 14.11
CA GLY A 448 10.01 24.92 15.40
C GLY A 448 9.15 24.55 16.62
N LEU A 449 8.06 23.81 16.44
CA LEU A 449 7.19 23.33 17.51
C LEU A 449 7.72 22.00 18.07
N LEU A 450 7.80 21.92 19.40
CA LEU A 450 8.17 20.73 20.17
C LEU A 450 6.98 19.77 20.35
N HIS A 451 7.13 18.74 21.17
CA HIS A 451 6.06 17.81 21.49
C HIS A 451 4.81 18.52 22.03
N CYS A 452 3.74 18.50 21.22
CA CYS A 452 2.42 19.14 21.43
C CYS A 452 2.36 20.67 21.54
N SER A 453 3.36 21.33 22.12
CA SER A 453 3.29 22.75 22.49
C SER A 453 4.66 23.42 22.56
N GLY A 454 4.68 24.75 22.69
CA GLY A 454 5.91 25.52 22.88
C GLY A 454 6.85 25.50 21.67
N GLY A 455 8.16 25.40 21.94
CA GLY A 455 9.20 25.51 20.91
C GLY A 455 9.36 26.94 20.37
N LYS A 456 10.37 27.13 19.52
CA LYS A 456 10.67 28.45 18.90
C LYS A 456 9.64 28.88 17.86
N GLY A 457 8.99 27.92 17.20
CA GLY A 457 7.98 28.19 16.16
C GLY A 457 6.57 28.36 16.70
N GLY A 458 6.38 28.23 18.01
CA GLY A 458 5.08 28.40 18.68
C GLY A 458 4.01 27.37 18.31
N GLN A 459 2.90 27.41 19.04
CA GLN A 459 1.80 26.44 18.90
C GLN A 459 0.59 27.07 18.17
N PRO A 460 -0.01 26.40 17.17
CA PRO A 460 -1.21 26.89 16.52
C PRO A 460 -2.44 26.77 17.42
N THR A 461 -3.30 27.80 17.37
CA THR A 461 -4.46 27.98 18.26
C THR A 461 -5.81 27.96 17.54
N ASN A 462 -5.83 27.77 16.22
CA ASN A 462 -7.03 27.81 15.37
C ASN A 462 -7.35 26.48 14.65
N THR A 463 -6.57 25.43 14.91
CA THR A 463 -6.70 24.16 14.19
C THR A 463 -7.98 23.40 14.57
N PHE A 464 -8.43 23.50 15.83
CA PHE A 464 -9.72 22.93 16.22
C PHE A 464 -10.90 23.69 15.60
N ASP A 465 -10.83 25.03 15.52
CA ASP A 465 -11.86 25.84 14.87
C ASP A 465 -11.96 25.55 13.36
N ALA A 466 -10.82 25.29 12.71
CA ALA A 466 -10.77 24.84 11.33
C ALA A 466 -11.44 23.46 11.13
N LEU A 467 -11.23 22.52 12.06
CA LEU A 467 -11.93 21.22 12.06
C LEU A 467 -13.44 21.40 12.23
N ARG A 468 -13.85 22.22 13.20
CA ARG A 468 -15.26 22.53 13.47
C ARG A 468 -15.94 23.14 12.24
N ALA A 469 -15.30 24.12 11.60
CA ALA A 469 -15.80 24.67 10.34
C ALA A 469 -15.93 23.57 9.26
N TRP A 470 -14.91 22.75 9.07
CA TRP A 470 -14.93 21.68 8.07
C TRP A 470 -16.07 20.67 8.28
N VAL A 471 -16.37 20.32 9.54
CA VAL A 471 -17.48 19.41 9.91
C VAL A 471 -18.85 20.09 9.74
N GLU A 472 -19.04 21.31 10.25
CA GLU A 472 -20.38 21.91 10.35
C GLU A 472 -20.84 22.64 9.09
N ASN A 473 -19.90 23.18 8.31
CA ASN A 473 -20.20 24.03 7.15
C ASN A 473 -19.41 23.63 5.88
N GLY A 474 -18.58 22.59 5.94
CA GLY A 474 -17.82 22.09 4.79
C GLY A 474 -16.61 22.94 4.39
N THR A 475 -16.24 23.98 5.15
CA THR A 475 -15.06 24.81 4.84
C THR A 475 -13.79 23.99 4.98
N VAL A 476 -13.23 23.57 3.84
CA VAL A 476 -12.01 22.78 3.77
C VAL A 476 -10.81 23.68 4.11
N PRO A 477 -9.99 23.37 5.14
CA PRO A 477 -8.86 24.20 5.51
C PRO A 477 -7.69 23.94 4.55
N THR A 478 -7.55 24.81 3.55
CA THR A 478 -6.49 24.77 2.52
C THR A 478 -5.15 25.29 3.00
N GLU A 479 -5.18 26.15 4.02
CA GLU A 479 -4.08 26.82 4.69
C GLU A 479 -4.60 27.35 6.04
N LEU A 480 -3.73 27.60 7.02
CA LEU A 480 -4.10 28.17 8.33
C LEU A 480 -3.10 29.25 8.76
N PRO A 481 -3.54 30.46 9.14
CA PRO A 481 -2.62 31.46 9.69
C PRO A 481 -2.12 31.02 11.07
N HIS A 482 -0.86 31.30 11.37
CA HIS A 482 -0.20 30.95 12.62
C HIS A 482 0.66 32.13 13.09
N SER A 483 0.50 32.54 14.34
CA SER A 483 1.25 33.64 14.96
C SER A 483 1.93 33.18 16.23
N PHE A 484 3.16 33.61 16.46
CA PHE A 484 3.93 33.30 17.67
C PHE A 484 4.96 34.39 17.98
N GLU A 485 5.39 34.52 19.23
CA GLU A 485 6.52 35.37 19.59
C GLU A 485 7.83 34.60 19.39
N ASP A 486 8.80 35.20 18.70
CA ASP A 486 10.15 34.62 18.55
C ASP A 486 11.01 34.80 19.81
N ALA A 487 12.25 34.27 19.77
CA ALA A 487 13.19 34.34 20.89
C ALA A 487 13.61 35.77 21.29
N ASN A 488 13.30 36.79 20.50
CA ASN A 488 13.54 38.20 20.81
C ASN A 488 12.25 38.93 21.26
N GLY A 489 11.10 38.24 21.29
CA GLY A 489 9.80 38.81 21.62
C GLY A 489 9.13 39.57 20.46
N TYR A 490 9.52 39.31 19.21
CA TYR A 490 8.79 39.84 18.05
C TYR A 490 7.70 38.87 17.61
N GLU A 491 6.50 39.40 17.33
CA GLU A 491 5.42 38.61 16.74
C GLU A 491 5.77 38.23 15.29
N GLN A 492 5.90 36.93 15.06
CA GLN A 492 6.05 36.30 13.76
C GLN A 492 4.67 35.87 13.27
N HIS A 493 4.40 36.15 12.00
CA HIS A 493 3.26 35.57 11.28
C HIS A 493 3.79 34.57 10.26
N ARG A 494 3.17 33.39 10.19
CA ARG A 494 3.44 32.32 9.23
C ARG A 494 2.14 31.69 8.72
N LEU A 495 2.22 30.96 7.62
CA LEU A 495 1.13 30.14 7.10
C LEU A 495 1.44 28.65 7.30
N LEU A 496 0.51 27.90 7.89
CA LEU A 496 0.59 26.44 7.97
C LEU A 496 -0.10 25.80 6.77
N CYS A 497 0.58 24.84 6.16
CA CYS A 497 0.12 24.15 4.96
C CYS A 497 -0.29 22.71 5.28
N PRO A 498 -1.36 22.19 4.65
CA PRO A 498 -1.75 20.79 4.82
C PRO A 498 -0.74 19.88 4.13
N TYR A 499 -0.16 18.94 4.87
CA TYR A 499 0.79 17.94 4.38
C TYR A 499 0.23 17.22 3.13
N PRO A 500 1.03 17.00 2.06
CA PRO A 500 2.47 17.20 1.94
C PRO A 500 2.90 18.58 1.39
N LYS A 501 2.03 19.61 1.41
CA LYS A 501 2.45 20.97 1.07
C LYS A 501 3.29 21.58 2.18
N LYS A 502 4.26 22.41 1.81
CA LYS A 502 5.06 23.23 2.74
C LYS A 502 4.80 24.72 2.49
N ALA A 503 5.02 25.53 3.51
CA ALA A 503 5.07 26.98 3.39
C ALA A 503 6.42 27.40 2.80
N TRP A 504 6.41 28.43 1.96
CA TRP A 504 7.60 29.01 1.36
C TRP A 504 7.50 30.53 1.31
N LEU A 505 8.61 31.20 1.60
CA LEU A 505 8.73 32.65 1.58
C LEU A 505 8.62 33.18 0.14
N LYS A 506 7.58 33.97 -0.16
CA LYS A 506 7.46 34.63 -1.47
C LYS A 506 8.27 35.93 -1.51
N THR A 507 9.50 35.88 -2.03
CA THR A 507 10.31 37.07 -2.30
C THR A 507 9.76 37.83 -3.52
N ASN A 508 9.31 39.06 -3.30
CA ASN A 508 8.66 39.89 -4.33
C ASN A 508 9.63 40.86 -5.04
N ASP A 509 10.93 40.80 -4.75
CA ASP A 509 11.91 41.77 -5.27
C ASP A 509 13.17 41.09 -5.83
N SER A 510 13.50 41.41 -7.08
CA SER A 510 14.49 40.68 -7.90
C SER A 510 15.92 41.25 -7.80
N ASN A 511 16.23 41.99 -6.72
CA ASN A 511 17.55 42.57 -6.48
C ASN A 511 17.82 42.91 -5.00
N LYS A 512 18.27 41.93 -4.18
CA LYS A 512 19.44 42.05 -3.27
C LYS A 512 19.68 40.80 -2.42
N ALA A 513 20.93 40.65 -1.99
CA ALA A 513 21.46 39.48 -1.28
C ALA A 513 21.38 39.58 0.25
N PHE A 514 21.48 38.40 0.87
CA PHE A 514 22.03 38.06 2.19
C PHE A 514 22.31 39.17 3.24
N SER A 515 21.92 38.82 4.48
CA SER A 515 22.33 39.39 5.77
C SER A 515 21.74 40.75 6.18
N TYR A 516 21.38 40.84 7.47
CA TYR A 516 20.86 42.00 8.20
C TYR A 516 19.52 42.61 7.72
N LEU A 517 18.41 42.13 8.32
CA LEU A 517 17.33 42.97 8.87
C LEU A 517 16.30 42.13 9.66
N SER A 518 16.61 41.81 10.92
CA SER A 518 15.72 41.09 11.86
C SER A 518 14.56 41.95 12.39
N SER A 519 13.99 42.84 11.57
CA SER A 519 12.99 43.83 11.98
C SER A 519 12.05 44.33 10.87
N LEU A 520 12.07 43.75 9.66
CA LEU A 520 11.26 44.20 8.52
C LEU A 520 10.52 43.09 7.74
N VAL A 521 10.39 41.88 8.30
CA VAL A 521 9.63 40.77 7.68
C VAL A 521 8.14 40.80 8.11
N SER A 522 7.52 41.98 8.07
CA SER A 522 6.07 42.14 8.33
C SER A 522 5.20 42.12 7.07
N ASN A 523 5.81 41.92 5.88
CA ASN A 523 5.14 41.95 4.57
C ASN A 523 5.50 40.78 3.65
N ALA A 524 6.20 39.75 4.14
CA ALA A 524 6.40 38.54 3.34
C ALA A 524 5.12 37.69 3.37
N VAL A 525 4.74 37.14 2.22
CA VAL A 525 3.53 36.33 2.08
C VAL A 525 3.95 34.88 1.86
N ASP A 526 3.76 34.05 2.89
CA ASP A 526 3.94 32.60 2.75
C ASP A 526 2.93 32.03 1.75
N ILE A 527 3.36 31.04 0.95
CA ILE A 527 2.49 30.34 0.01
C ILE A 527 2.63 28.81 0.13
N CYS A 528 1.50 28.12 0.13
CA CYS A 528 1.46 26.65 0.23
C CYS A 528 1.70 25.97 -1.13
N GLN A 529 2.95 25.58 -1.38
CA GLN A 529 3.37 24.86 -2.59
C GLN A 529 3.55 23.36 -2.34
N GLY A 530 3.33 22.55 -3.39
CA GLY A 530 3.66 21.13 -3.39
C GLY A 530 5.09 20.92 -3.87
N GLY A 531 5.87 20.07 -3.20
CA GLY A 531 7.28 19.86 -3.51
C GLY A 531 7.53 19.13 -4.83
N ARG A 532 7.58 19.86 -5.95
CA ARG A 532 8.25 19.48 -7.21
C ARG A 532 8.84 20.74 -7.88
N ASP A 533 10.03 20.57 -8.45
CA ASP A 533 10.86 21.53 -9.20
C ASP A 533 11.36 22.81 -8.50
N PHE A 534 12.54 22.69 -7.88
CA PHE A 534 13.45 23.81 -7.59
C PHE A 534 14.54 23.91 -8.68
N SER A 535 14.11 24.13 -9.93
CA SER A 535 15.00 24.22 -11.11
C SER A 535 14.90 25.56 -11.87
N LEU A 536 13.92 26.41 -11.55
CA LEU A 536 13.61 27.64 -12.30
C LEU A 536 13.25 28.85 -11.40
N VAL A 537 14.24 29.37 -10.66
CA VAL A 537 14.17 30.75 -10.09
C VAL A 537 15.51 31.47 -10.30
N LEU A 538 15.93 31.63 -11.56
CA LEU A 538 17.05 32.52 -11.91
C LEU A 538 17.08 32.92 -13.41
N GLU A 539 15.95 33.30 -14.00
CA GLU A 539 15.94 34.04 -15.28
C GLU A 539 14.69 34.93 -15.39
N GLY A 540 14.82 36.13 -15.96
CA GLY A 540 13.86 37.22 -15.76
C GLY A 540 13.24 37.82 -17.02
N VAL A 541 12.25 38.71 -16.77
CA VAL A 541 11.73 39.73 -17.69
C VAL A 541 10.90 39.23 -18.90
N VAL A 542 9.59 39.03 -18.70
CA VAL A 542 8.57 39.26 -19.75
C VAL A 542 7.37 40.03 -19.17
N ASP A 543 6.95 41.09 -19.85
CA ASP A 543 5.87 42.01 -19.44
C ASP A 543 4.46 41.42 -19.67
N TRP A 544 3.82 40.98 -18.58
CA TRP A 544 2.48 40.40 -18.58
C TRP A 544 1.33 41.37 -18.91
N THR A 545 1.59 42.67 -19.01
CA THR A 545 0.54 43.67 -19.23
C THR A 545 -0.17 43.48 -20.58
N LYS A 546 0.52 42.97 -21.60
CA LYS A 546 -0.07 42.71 -22.94
C LYS A 546 -0.99 41.48 -23.00
N CYS A 547 -0.79 40.46 -22.18
CA CYS A 547 -1.70 39.30 -22.14
C CYS A 547 -3.06 39.63 -21.51
N ARG A 548 -3.11 40.64 -20.62
CA ARG A 548 -4.33 40.99 -19.86
C ARG A 548 -5.41 41.71 -20.68
N GLU A 549 -5.03 42.27 -21.83
CA GLU A 549 -5.95 42.93 -22.77
C GLU A 549 -6.69 41.91 -23.67
N ALA A 550 -6.05 40.79 -24.03
CA ALA A 550 -6.63 39.77 -24.90
C ALA A 550 -7.73 38.96 -24.20
N TYR A 551 -7.51 38.55 -22.95
CA TYR A 551 -8.43 37.69 -22.20
C TYR A 551 -9.79 38.36 -21.91
N LYS A 552 -9.81 39.70 -21.81
CA LYS A 552 -11.03 40.48 -21.56
C LYS A 552 -12.04 40.47 -22.72
N ARG A 553 -11.66 40.05 -23.93
CA ARG A 553 -12.57 39.98 -25.09
C ARG A 553 -13.36 38.68 -25.19
N VAL A 554 -12.96 37.62 -24.49
CA VAL A 554 -13.61 36.30 -24.58
C VAL A 554 -14.73 36.12 -23.54
N MET A 555 -14.65 36.82 -22.40
CA MET A 555 -15.64 36.72 -21.30
C MET A 555 -16.88 37.63 -21.48
N ALA A 556 -17.18 38.07 -22.70
CA ALA A 556 -18.33 38.92 -23.04
C ALA A 556 -19.40 38.13 -23.85
N GLY A 557 -19.97 37.10 -23.23
CA GLY A 557 -20.92 36.16 -23.85
C GLY A 557 -22.03 35.73 -22.89
N MET A 558 -22.85 36.70 -22.46
CA MET A 558 -24.12 36.52 -21.72
C MET A 558 -25.11 35.54 -22.41
N ALA A 559 -26.14 34.95 -21.78
CA ALA A 559 -26.53 34.73 -20.36
C ALA A 559 -27.91 34.00 -20.28
N LEU A 560 -28.33 33.53 -19.08
CA LEU A 560 -29.74 33.31 -18.61
C LEU A 560 -30.54 32.19 -19.35
N CYS A 561 -31.63 31.56 -18.85
CA CYS A 561 -32.54 31.72 -17.68
C CYS A 561 -33.24 30.34 -17.33
N PRO A 562 -34.15 30.22 -16.32
CA PRO A 562 -34.34 28.96 -15.55
C PRO A 562 -35.79 28.37 -15.39
N LEU A 563 -35.90 27.25 -14.64
CA LEU A 563 -37.09 26.73 -13.88
C LEU A 563 -38.31 26.23 -14.71
N PRO A 564 -39.39 25.62 -14.12
CA PRO A 564 -39.63 25.04 -12.77
C PRO A 564 -40.35 23.64 -12.75
N TYR A 565 -40.68 23.17 -11.52
CA TYR A 565 -41.76 22.24 -11.08
C TYR A 565 -41.37 20.85 -10.45
N VAL A 566 -42.04 20.25 -9.43
CA VAL A 566 -42.60 20.68 -8.11
C VAL A 566 -43.61 19.61 -7.55
N LEU A 567 -43.49 19.20 -6.27
CA LEU A 567 -44.43 18.37 -5.44
C LEU A 567 -44.57 16.85 -5.83
N THR A 568 -44.88 15.86 -4.96
CA THR A 568 -45.09 15.78 -3.48
C THR A 568 -45.09 14.34 -2.93
N ALA A 569 -44.94 14.25 -1.58
CA ALA A 569 -45.61 13.34 -0.63
C ALA A 569 -45.12 11.90 -0.37
N GLY A 570 -44.78 11.67 0.91
CA GLY A 570 -45.52 10.68 1.72
C GLY A 570 -44.72 9.50 2.29
N PRO A 571 -44.68 9.29 3.63
CA PRO A 571 -43.99 8.14 4.23
C PRO A 571 -44.91 6.91 4.35
N ALA A 572 -44.35 5.71 4.18
CA ALA A 572 -45.02 4.43 4.43
C ALA A 572 -44.21 3.55 5.39
N ARG A 573 -44.92 2.88 6.30
CA ARG A 573 -44.37 2.09 7.42
C ARG A 573 -43.81 0.75 6.97
N GLU A 574 -42.77 0.27 7.64
CA GLU A 574 -42.38 -1.15 7.64
C GLU A 574 -43.43 -2.02 8.37
N PRO A 575 -43.85 -3.15 7.79
CA PRO A 575 -44.35 -4.32 8.50
C PRO A 575 -43.23 -5.37 8.70
N PRO A 576 -43.37 -6.31 9.67
CA PRO A 576 -42.26 -7.14 10.12
C PRO A 576 -41.88 -8.29 9.18
N VAL A 577 -40.62 -8.70 9.26
CA VAL A 577 -40.02 -9.86 8.59
C VAL A 577 -40.72 -11.17 9.01
N PRO A 578 -41.22 -11.98 8.07
CA PRO A 578 -41.59 -13.38 8.31
C PRO A 578 -40.39 -14.31 8.08
N GLU A 579 -40.24 -15.32 8.94
CA GLU A 579 -39.28 -16.42 8.74
C GLU A 579 -39.57 -17.16 7.43
N ILE A 580 -38.62 -17.18 6.49
CA ILE A 580 -38.70 -18.05 5.31
C ILE A 580 -38.21 -19.44 5.70
N THR A 581 -39.18 -20.32 5.96
CA THR A 581 -38.96 -21.76 6.09
C THR A 581 -38.56 -22.38 4.75
N GLN A 582 -37.71 -23.41 4.82
CA GLN A 582 -37.23 -24.14 3.64
C GLN A 582 -38.38 -24.72 2.81
N THR A 583 -38.53 -24.26 1.56
CA THR A 583 -39.12 -25.06 0.48
C THR A 583 -38.29 -24.88 -0.80
N ALA A 584 -38.08 -25.98 -1.51
CA ALA A 584 -37.04 -26.06 -2.54
C ALA A 584 -37.51 -25.61 -3.93
N THR A 585 -36.69 -24.79 -4.59
CA THR A 585 -36.69 -24.64 -6.05
C THR A 585 -35.55 -25.47 -6.64
N LYS A 586 -35.87 -26.72 -7.00
CA LYS A 586 -35.00 -27.52 -7.89
C LYS A 586 -35.01 -26.89 -9.29
N SER A 587 -33.94 -26.18 -9.66
CA SER A 587 -33.42 -26.34 -11.02
C SER A 587 -32.53 -27.59 -11.01
N MET A 588 -32.67 -28.47 -12.01
CA MET A 588 -31.67 -29.53 -12.20
C MET A 588 -30.38 -28.89 -12.70
N PRO A 589 -29.20 -29.27 -12.18
CA PRO A 589 -27.96 -28.89 -12.83
C PRO A 589 -27.93 -29.47 -14.24
N SER A 590 -27.56 -28.61 -15.18
CA SER A 590 -27.15 -28.96 -16.54
C SER A 590 -25.94 -29.89 -16.46
N ARG A 591 -26.18 -31.19 -16.71
CA ARG A 591 -25.18 -32.26 -16.58
C ARG A 591 -24.73 -32.69 -17.96
N ILE A 592 -23.49 -32.33 -18.29
CA ILE A 592 -22.74 -32.94 -19.39
C ILE A 592 -22.75 -34.48 -19.28
N THR A 593 -22.70 -35.13 -20.43
CA THR A 593 -22.59 -36.59 -20.54
C THR A 593 -21.34 -37.11 -19.82
N PRO A 594 -21.37 -38.33 -19.25
CA PRO A 594 -20.19 -38.93 -18.62
C PRO A 594 -18.98 -39.03 -19.55
N LEU A 595 -19.20 -39.18 -20.86
CA LEU A 595 -18.14 -39.20 -21.87
C LEU A 595 -17.46 -37.83 -21.99
N LEU A 596 -18.23 -36.73 -22.04
CA LEU A 596 -17.66 -35.38 -22.07
C LEU A 596 -16.96 -35.04 -20.73
N LYS A 597 -17.56 -35.40 -19.58
CA LYS A 597 -16.93 -35.27 -18.25
C LYS A 597 -15.56 -35.97 -18.21
N GLN A 598 -15.48 -37.20 -18.73
CA GLN A 598 -14.23 -37.96 -18.82
C GLN A 598 -13.19 -37.29 -19.76
N ARG A 599 -13.60 -36.80 -20.94
CA ARG A 599 -12.72 -36.07 -21.86
C ARG A 599 -12.14 -34.81 -21.23
N LEU A 600 -12.97 -34.03 -20.54
CA LEU A 600 -12.55 -32.80 -19.84
C LEU A 600 -11.54 -33.11 -18.72
N PHE A 601 -11.76 -34.17 -17.94
CA PHE A 601 -10.79 -34.58 -16.91
C PHE A 601 -9.47 -35.10 -17.51
N GLN A 602 -9.51 -35.78 -18.66
CA GLN A 602 -8.30 -36.18 -19.38
C GLN A 602 -7.52 -34.96 -19.90
N ALA A 603 -8.21 -33.97 -20.46
CA ALA A 603 -7.62 -32.70 -20.87
C ALA A 603 -6.95 -31.98 -19.68
N PHE A 604 -7.67 -31.80 -18.56
CA PHE A 604 -7.14 -31.18 -17.34
C PHE A 604 -5.88 -31.89 -16.81
N SER A 605 -5.91 -33.23 -16.80
CA SER A 605 -4.78 -34.05 -16.34
C SER A 605 -3.55 -33.90 -17.25
N HIS A 606 -3.77 -33.82 -18.57
CA HIS A 606 -2.69 -33.66 -19.54
C HIS A 606 -2.05 -32.26 -19.51
N THR A 607 -2.85 -31.21 -19.33
CA THR A 607 -2.38 -29.82 -19.53
C THR A 607 -2.05 -29.08 -18.23
N HIS A 608 -2.84 -29.25 -17.17
CA HIS A 608 -2.73 -28.42 -15.96
C HIS A 608 -2.12 -29.12 -14.75
N GLN A 609 -2.40 -30.42 -14.54
CA GLN A 609 -1.91 -31.11 -13.33
C GLN A 609 -0.37 -31.10 -13.19
N GLY A 610 0.38 -31.01 -14.29
CA GLY A 610 1.85 -30.98 -14.32
C GLY A 610 2.50 -29.61 -14.63
N VAL A 611 1.76 -28.49 -14.56
CA VAL A 611 2.30 -27.15 -14.89
C VAL A 611 2.02 -26.13 -13.79
N GLU A 612 0.77 -25.80 -13.50
CA GLU A 612 0.40 -24.72 -12.56
C GLU A 612 0.14 -25.21 -11.11
N LEU A 613 0.81 -26.28 -10.67
CA LEU A 613 0.61 -26.95 -9.36
C LEU A 613 -0.83 -27.49 -9.12
N CYS A 614 -1.65 -27.57 -10.17
CA CYS A 614 -2.98 -28.19 -10.14
C CYS A 614 -2.96 -29.70 -9.85
N GLY A 615 -1.80 -30.36 -9.84
CA GLY A 615 -1.63 -31.78 -9.49
C GLY A 615 -2.01 -32.16 -8.06
N CYS A 616 -2.45 -31.21 -7.22
CA CYS A 616 -3.05 -31.49 -5.91
C CYS A 616 -4.59 -31.59 -5.93
N ILE A 617 -5.24 -31.38 -7.09
CA ILE A 617 -6.70 -31.46 -7.27
C ILE A 617 -7.15 -32.92 -7.48
N PRO A 618 -8.05 -33.46 -6.62
CA PRO A 618 -8.42 -34.86 -6.63
C PRO A 618 -9.56 -35.14 -7.62
N LEU A 619 -9.23 -35.37 -8.90
CA LEU A 619 -10.24 -35.65 -9.95
C LEU A 619 -11.08 -36.91 -9.67
N ASP A 620 -10.55 -37.85 -8.89
CA ASP A 620 -11.23 -39.07 -8.42
C ASP A 620 -12.40 -38.76 -7.47
N THR A 621 -12.33 -37.65 -6.73
CA THR A 621 -13.44 -37.19 -5.87
C THR A 621 -14.67 -36.81 -6.70
N PHE A 622 -14.49 -36.48 -7.99
CA PHE A 622 -15.58 -36.12 -8.90
C PHE A 622 -16.16 -37.29 -9.70
N ALA A 623 -15.88 -38.53 -9.30
CA ALA A 623 -16.38 -39.72 -10.00
C ALA A 623 -17.88 -40.00 -9.75
N ASP A 624 -18.42 -39.60 -8.58
CA ASP A 624 -19.87 -39.58 -8.34
C ASP A 624 -20.50 -38.35 -9.04
N ASP A 625 -21.81 -38.39 -9.25
CA ASP A 625 -22.60 -37.25 -9.71
C ASP A 625 -23.41 -36.60 -8.57
N ASN A 626 -23.35 -37.12 -7.34
CA ASN A 626 -23.94 -36.53 -6.14
C ASN A 626 -22.92 -35.66 -5.39
N ILE A 627 -22.53 -34.55 -6.02
CA ILE A 627 -21.59 -33.58 -5.45
C ILE A 627 -22.36 -32.29 -5.13
N ASP A 628 -22.11 -31.74 -3.95
CA ASP A 628 -22.68 -30.47 -3.50
C ASP A 628 -21.61 -29.61 -2.80
N GLY A 629 -22.01 -28.43 -2.34
CA GLY A 629 -21.15 -27.57 -1.53
C GLY A 629 -19.89 -27.05 -2.26
N GLU A 630 -18.79 -27.06 -1.52
CA GLU A 630 -17.50 -26.52 -1.98
C GLU A 630 -16.86 -27.40 -3.07
N ASP A 631 -17.09 -28.72 -3.05
CA ASP A 631 -16.56 -29.64 -4.06
C ASP A 631 -17.27 -29.47 -5.41
N GLN A 632 -18.54 -29.06 -5.41
CA GLN A 632 -19.26 -28.65 -6.62
C GLN A 632 -18.65 -27.39 -7.24
N PHE A 633 -18.29 -26.37 -6.44
CA PHE A 633 -17.57 -25.18 -6.91
C PHE A 633 -16.21 -25.55 -7.54
N LEU A 634 -15.45 -26.45 -6.90
CA LEU A 634 -14.17 -26.93 -7.47
C LEU A 634 -14.39 -27.69 -8.79
N LEU A 635 -15.42 -28.54 -8.88
CA LEU A 635 -15.78 -29.23 -10.11
C LEU A 635 -16.11 -28.23 -11.23
N GLU A 636 -16.94 -27.22 -10.97
CA GLU A 636 -17.33 -26.21 -11.97
C GLU A 636 -16.12 -25.43 -12.49
N ALA A 637 -15.21 -25.01 -11.60
CA ALA A 637 -13.97 -24.36 -12.00
C ALA A 637 -13.07 -25.28 -12.85
N VAL A 638 -12.95 -26.56 -12.47
CA VAL A 638 -12.20 -27.58 -13.25
C VAL A 638 -12.82 -27.77 -14.62
N LEU A 639 -14.13 -27.94 -14.73
CA LEU A 639 -14.82 -28.10 -16.02
C LEU A 639 -14.64 -26.86 -16.90
N ALA A 640 -14.82 -25.66 -16.35
CA ALA A 640 -14.60 -24.40 -17.05
C ALA A 640 -13.19 -24.31 -17.65
N LEU A 641 -12.14 -24.55 -16.85
CA LEU A 641 -10.76 -24.51 -17.34
C LEU A 641 -10.47 -25.61 -18.38
N SER A 642 -10.99 -26.82 -18.16
CA SER A 642 -10.77 -27.97 -19.05
C SER A 642 -11.30 -27.76 -20.46
N THR A 643 -12.40 -27.02 -20.61
CA THR A 643 -13.06 -26.80 -21.91
C THR A 643 -12.22 -26.02 -22.91
N LEU A 644 -11.18 -25.30 -22.47
CA LEU A 644 -10.24 -24.62 -23.36
C LEU A 644 -9.44 -25.60 -24.24
N HIS A 645 -9.42 -26.88 -23.90
CA HIS A 645 -8.57 -27.90 -24.54
C HIS A 645 -9.34 -28.98 -25.30
N VAL A 646 -10.65 -28.80 -25.52
CA VAL A 646 -11.47 -29.72 -26.32
C VAL A 646 -12.08 -29.00 -27.52
N THR A 647 -12.27 -29.72 -28.63
CA THR A 647 -12.86 -29.18 -29.85
C THR A 647 -14.39 -29.21 -29.81
N ASP A 648 -15.04 -28.38 -30.63
CA ASP A 648 -16.51 -28.44 -30.80
C ASP A 648 -16.97 -29.85 -31.21
N SER A 649 -16.23 -30.55 -32.09
CA SER A 649 -16.55 -31.93 -32.50
C SER A 649 -16.55 -32.96 -31.35
N GLU A 650 -15.79 -32.70 -30.28
CA GLU A 650 -15.78 -33.55 -29.08
C GLU A 650 -16.90 -33.19 -28.10
N VAL A 651 -17.52 -32.03 -28.28
CA VAL A 651 -18.68 -31.53 -27.51
C VAL A 651 -19.99 -31.80 -28.24
N GLU A 652 -20.05 -31.76 -29.57
CA GLU A 652 -21.24 -32.07 -30.41
C GLU A 652 -21.88 -33.44 -30.09
N THR A 653 -21.11 -34.38 -29.54
CA THR A 653 -21.61 -35.68 -29.07
C THR A 653 -22.39 -35.64 -27.75
N ASP A 654 -22.43 -34.47 -27.09
CA ASP A 654 -23.17 -34.22 -25.86
C ASP A 654 -24.64 -33.88 -26.13
N SER A 655 -25.54 -34.27 -25.21
CA SER A 655 -26.98 -34.03 -25.36
C SER A 655 -27.41 -32.59 -25.07
N GLN A 656 -26.56 -31.80 -24.40
CA GLN A 656 -26.92 -30.49 -23.87
C GLN A 656 -26.14 -29.33 -24.52
N PHE A 657 -24.87 -29.53 -24.82
CA PHE A 657 -24.00 -28.50 -25.42
C PHE A 657 -23.57 -28.87 -26.84
N LYS A 658 -23.48 -27.87 -27.72
CA LYS A 658 -23.05 -28.05 -29.11
C LYS A 658 -21.65 -27.52 -29.41
N THR A 659 -21.08 -26.69 -28.53
CA THR A 659 -19.77 -26.06 -28.71
C THR A 659 -19.01 -26.00 -27.39
N ALA A 660 -17.69 -26.10 -27.44
CA ALA A 660 -16.80 -25.95 -26.30
C ALA A 660 -16.93 -24.55 -25.66
N LYS A 661 -17.12 -23.50 -26.48
CA LYS A 661 -17.39 -22.12 -25.99
C LYS A 661 -18.64 -22.06 -25.10
N ALA A 662 -19.70 -22.82 -25.41
CA ALA A 662 -20.91 -22.88 -24.60
C ALA A 662 -20.70 -23.62 -23.26
N VAL A 663 -20.00 -24.76 -23.27
CA VAL A 663 -19.65 -25.50 -22.04
C VAL A 663 -18.78 -24.63 -21.13
N MET A 664 -17.78 -23.94 -21.70
CA MET A 664 -16.92 -23.00 -20.97
C MET A 664 -17.74 -21.89 -20.32
N ARG A 665 -18.60 -21.20 -21.09
CA ARG A 665 -19.41 -20.07 -20.61
C ARG A 665 -20.31 -20.50 -19.45
N HIS A 666 -20.94 -21.66 -19.57
CA HIS A 666 -21.83 -22.21 -18.54
C HIS A 666 -21.10 -22.48 -17.21
N TYR A 667 -20.07 -23.35 -17.21
CA TYR A 667 -19.38 -23.71 -15.97
C TYR A 667 -18.55 -22.56 -15.38
N ARG A 668 -18.02 -21.65 -16.22
CA ARG A 668 -17.38 -20.41 -15.74
C ARG A 668 -18.37 -19.51 -15.00
N HIS A 669 -19.60 -19.37 -15.48
CA HIS A 669 -20.63 -18.58 -14.79
C HIS A 669 -21.04 -19.21 -13.45
N LEU A 670 -21.23 -20.54 -13.41
CA LEU A 670 -21.53 -21.26 -12.16
C LEU A 670 -20.37 -21.10 -11.15
N ALA A 671 -19.13 -21.35 -11.56
CA ALA A 671 -17.96 -21.17 -10.71
C ALA A 671 -17.82 -19.71 -10.21
N GLN A 672 -18.12 -18.70 -11.04
CA GLN A 672 -18.17 -17.30 -10.61
C GLN A 672 -19.29 -17.02 -9.59
N ALA A 673 -20.43 -17.72 -9.68
CA ALA A 673 -21.50 -17.62 -8.69
C ALA A 673 -21.08 -18.27 -7.36
N SER A 674 -20.62 -19.52 -7.38
CA SER A 674 -20.14 -20.19 -6.17
C SER A 674 -18.92 -19.51 -5.54
N SER A 675 -18.05 -18.85 -6.31
CA SER A 675 -16.97 -18.01 -5.78
C SER A 675 -17.51 -16.84 -4.92
N ARG A 676 -18.68 -16.28 -5.28
CA ARG A 676 -19.38 -15.27 -4.45
C ARG A 676 -20.04 -15.91 -3.23
N ASP A 677 -20.75 -17.02 -3.41
CA ASP A 677 -21.49 -17.71 -2.34
C ASP A 677 -20.56 -18.30 -1.26
N TYR A 678 -19.32 -18.65 -1.62
CA TYR A 678 -18.29 -19.15 -0.69
C TYR A 678 -17.20 -18.11 -0.37
N SER A 679 -17.44 -16.82 -0.64
CA SER A 679 -16.47 -15.73 -0.43
C SER A 679 -16.10 -15.47 1.04
N ASP A 680 -16.86 -16.02 1.98
CA ASP A 680 -16.60 -15.99 3.43
C ASP A 680 -16.12 -17.35 4.02
N ARG A 681 -15.94 -18.39 3.19
CA ARG A 681 -15.61 -19.76 3.64
C ARG A 681 -14.20 -20.19 3.25
N PRO A 682 -13.17 -19.91 4.07
CA PRO A 682 -11.80 -20.32 3.80
C PRO A 682 -11.61 -21.82 4.07
N THR A 683 -11.55 -22.64 3.02
CA THR A 683 -11.23 -24.06 3.08
C THR A 683 -10.18 -24.42 2.03
N ILE A 684 -9.61 -25.62 2.11
CA ILE A 684 -8.66 -26.09 1.08
C ILE A 684 -9.36 -26.24 -0.27
N THR A 685 -10.63 -26.65 -0.30
CA THR A 685 -11.43 -26.78 -1.51
C THR A 685 -11.75 -25.41 -2.12
N THR A 686 -12.22 -24.44 -1.34
CA THR A 686 -12.54 -23.10 -1.86
C THR A 686 -11.31 -22.32 -2.30
N ILE A 687 -10.15 -22.53 -1.68
CA ILE A 687 -8.85 -22.02 -2.18
C ILE A 687 -8.58 -22.58 -3.57
N ARG A 688 -8.61 -23.91 -3.73
CA ARG A 688 -8.33 -24.57 -5.02
C ARG A 688 -9.30 -24.14 -6.11
N ALA A 689 -10.58 -24.03 -5.80
CA ALA A 689 -11.60 -23.63 -6.74
C ALA A 689 -11.36 -22.19 -7.25
N ASN A 690 -11.02 -21.26 -6.35
CA ASN A 690 -10.66 -19.89 -6.73
C ASN A 690 -9.33 -19.81 -7.51
N LEU A 691 -8.33 -20.67 -7.22
CA LEU A 691 -7.10 -20.74 -8.01
C LEU A 691 -7.37 -21.23 -9.44
N VAL A 692 -8.17 -22.29 -9.60
CA VAL A 692 -8.54 -22.84 -10.92
C VAL A 692 -9.40 -21.85 -11.71
N LEU A 693 -10.39 -21.21 -11.05
CA LEU A 693 -11.19 -20.17 -11.67
C LEU A 693 -10.32 -18.98 -12.09
N GLY A 694 -9.43 -18.50 -11.22
CA GLY A 694 -8.50 -17.41 -11.55
C GLY A 694 -7.57 -17.74 -12.73
N LEU A 695 -7.10 -18.99 -12.84
CA LEU A 695 -6.35 -19.46 -14.01
C LEU A 695 -7.22 -19.48 -15.29
N CYS A 696 -8.48 -19.91 -15.18
CA CYS A 696 -9.44 -19.84 -16.30
C CYS A 696 -9.69 -18.39 -16.74
N GLU A 697 -9.90 -17.47 -15.80
CA GLU A 697 -10.04 -16.04 -16.10
C GLU A 697 -8.78 -15.47 -16.79
N LEU A 698 -7.58 -15.88 -16.35
CA LEU A 698 -6.31 -15.41 -16.95
C LEU A 698 -6.14 -15.89 -18.40
N LEU A 699 -6.40 -17.17 -18.66
CA LEU A 699 -6.29 -17.75 -20.00
C LEU A 699 -7.41 -17.27 -20.95
N THR A 700 -8.54 -16.83 -20.40
CA THR A 700 -9.67 -16.23 -21.12
C THR A 700 -9.67 -14.70 -21.09
N MET A 701 -8.50 -14.08 -20.90
CA MET A 701 -8.25 -12.64 -21.08
C MET A 701 -9.00 -11.71 -20.11
N ALA A 702 -9.45 -12.23 -18.96
CA ALA A 702 -10.05 -11.44 -17.89
C ALA A 702 -9.05 -11.23 -16.73
N GLY A 703 -7.92 -10.56 -17.02
CA GLY A 703 -6.80 -10.40 -16.08
C GLY A 703 -7.20 -9.79 -14.72
N SER A 704 -8.07 -8.78 -14.72
CA SER A 704 -8.65 -8.21 -13.50
C SER A 704 -9.46 -9.21 -12.67
N LYS A 705 -10.23 -10.11 -13.29
CA LYS A 705 -10.95 -11.18 -12.56
C LYS A 705 -9.99 -12.24 -12.04
N ALA A 706 -8.98 -12.61 -12.84
CA ALA A 706 -7.93 -13.53 -12.43
C ALA A 706 -7.21 -13.04 -11.18
N TRP A 707 -6.83 -11.76 -11.16
CA TRP A 707 -6.22 -11.08 -10.02
C TRP A 707 -7.10 -11.18 -8.76
N LEU A 708 -8.40 -10.92 -8.89
CA LEU A 708 -9.35 -10.98 -7.77
C LEU A 708 -9.55 -12.40 -7.22
N HIS A 709 -9.76 -13.41 -8.06
CA HIS A 709 -9.97 -14.79 -7.61
C HIS A 709 -8.70 -15.40 -7.00
N ILE A 710 -7.52 -15.15 -7.60
CA ILE A 710 -6.23 -15.56 -7.02
C ILE A 710 -6.00 -14.82 -5.70
N GLY A 711 -6.29 -13.52 -5.63
CA GLY A 711 -6.24 -12.73 -4.40
C GLY A 711 -7.12 -13.30 -3.29
N LEU A 712 -8.36 -13.70 -3.59
CA LEU A 712 -9.27 -14.34 -2.63
C LEU A 712 -8.71 -15.68 -2.11
N ALA A 713 -8.17 -16.52 -3.00
CA ALA A 713 -7.50 -17.76 -2.63
C ALA A 713 -6.28 -17.52 -1.71
N ILE A 714 -5.50 -16.47 -1.96
CA ILE A 714 -4.37 -16.05 -1.11
C ILE A 714 -4.86 -15.62 0.28
N ARG A 715 -5.92 -14.81 0.36
CA ARG A 715 -6.49 -14.40 1.65
C ARG A 715 -7.01 -15.59 2.45
N PHE A 716 -7.72 -16.53 1.81
CA PHE A 716 -8.14 -17.77 2.47
C PHE A 716 -6.95 -18.61 2.96
N ALA A 717 -5.88 -18.73 2.17
CA ALA A 717 -4.67 -19.45 2.58
C ALA A 717 -3.95 -18.77 3.77
N GLN A 718 -3.97 -17.44 3.83
CA GLN A 718 -3.49 -16.64 4.97
C GLN A 718 -4.36 -16.87 6.21
N THR A 719 -5.69 -16.83 6.09
CA THR A 719 -6.63 -17.14 7.19
C THR A 719 -6.42 -18.55 7.75
N LEU A 720 -6.17 -19.54 6.87
CA LEU A 720 -5.85 -20.91 7.25
C LEU A 720 -4.39 -21.12 7.73
N ARG A 721 -3.62 -20.04 7.88
CA ARG A 721 -2.20 -20.01 8.31
C ARG A 721 -1.32 -21.01 7.54
N MET A 722 -1.54 -21.15 6.23
CA MET A 722 -0.91 -22.19 5.42
C MET A 722 0.58 -21.97 5.13
N ARG A 723 1.17 -20.85 5.58
CA ARG A 723 2.60 -20.51 5.42
C ARG A 723 3.57 -21.41 6.21
N SER A 724 3.05 -22.29 7.09
CA SER A 724 3.86 -23.15 7.96
C SER A 724 3.12 -24.39 8.46
N GLU A 725 3.85 -25.47 8.77
CA GLU A 725 3.27 -26.80 9.05
C GLU A 725 2.93 -27.06 10.53
N HIS A 726 2.27 -26.09 11.17
CA HIS A 726 1.93 -26.16 12.60
C HIS A 726 0.99 -27.33 12.97
N ASN A 727 0.11 -27.78 12.07
CA ASN A 727 -0.92 -28.77 12.39
C ASN A 727 -0.45 -30.23 12.20
N ARG A 728 0.17 -30.79 13.24
CA ARG A 728 0.60 -32.20 13.29
C ARG A 728 -0.53 -33.24 13.37
N ARG A 729 -1.81 -32.83 13.44
CA ARG A 729 -2.96 -33.77 13.47
C ARG A 729 -3.40 -34.24 12.09
N LEU A 730 -2.93 -33.59 11.03
CA LEU A 730 -3.24 -33.94 9.64
C LEU A 730 -2.37 -35.11 9.18
N SER A 731 -2.94 -36.00 8.36
CA SER A 731 -2.17 -37.09 7.74
C SER A 731 -1.05 -36.56 6.83
N PRO A 732 0.02 -37.33 6.57
CA PRO A 732 1.09 -36.90 5.65
C PRO A 732 0.57 -36.46 4.28
N TYR A 733 -0.42 -37.18 3.74
CA TYR A 733 -1.10 -36.84 2.49
C TYR A 733 -1.86 -35.50 2.58
N GLN A 734 -2.60 -35.25 3.66
CA GLN A 734 -3.29 -33.97 3.88
C GLN A 734 -2.32 -32.79 4.07
N ARG A 735 -1.16 -33.02 4.71
CA ARG A 735 -0.09 -32.01 4.85
C ARG A 735 0.50 -31.64 3.49
N GLU A 736 0.82 -32.64 2.65
CA GLU A 736 1.30 -32.41 1.28
C GLU A 736 0.25 -31.70 0.42
N ILE A 737 -1.03 -32.06 0.55
CA ILE A 737 -2.16 -31.36 -0.07
C ILE A 737 -2.15 -29.86 0.27
N ARG A 738 -1.99 -29.49 1.55
CA ARG A 738 -1.95 -28.09 1.99
C ARG A 738 -0.70 -27.38 1.48
N ARG A 739 0.47 -28.04 1.56
CA ARG A 739 1.75 -27.54 1.07
C ARG A 739 1.69 -27.21 -0.43
N ARG A 740 1.27 -28.17 -1.27
CA ARG A 740 1.10 -27.98 -2.73
C ARG A 740 0.09 -26.87 -3.04
N THR A 741 -1.01 -26.79 -2.29
CA THR A 741 -2.02 -25.72 -2.47
C THR A 741 -1.45 -24.33 -2.13
N PHE A 742 -0.62 -24.19 -1.10
CA PHE A 742 0.02 -22.91 -0.77
C PHE A 742 1.09 -22.52 -1.82
N TRP A 743 1.90 -23.48 -2.28
CA TRP A 743 2.82 -23.24 -3.38
C TRP A 743 2.10 -22.86 -4.69
N ALA A 744 0.91 -23.40 -4.94
CA ALA A 744 0.05 -22.98 -6.05
C ALA A 744 -0.41 -21.53 -5.89
N CYS A 745 -0.77 -21.09 -4.68
CA CYS A 745 -1.08 -19.68 -4.39
C CYS A 745 0.10 -18.76 -4.74
N ILE A 746 1.31 -19.08 -4.25
CA ILE A 746 2.53 -18.30 -4.56
C ILE A 746 2.79 -18.27 -6.07
N THR A 747 2.72 -19.43 -6.72
CA THR A 747 3.05 -19.58 -8.14
C THR A 747 2.07 -18.82 -9.04
N LEU A 748 0.77 -18.89 -8.73
CA LEU A 748 -0.25 -18.16 -9.45
C LEU A 748 -0.20 -16.64 -9.16
N ASP A 749 0.13 -16.22 -7.93
CA ASP A 749 0.43 -14.83 -7.57
C ASP A 749 1.57 -14.24 -8.43
N ARG A 750 2.68 -14.99 -8.63
CA ARG A 750 3.79 -14.55 -9.49
C ARG A 750 3.39 -14.39 -10.94
N ILE A 751 2.74 -15.40 -11.51
CA ILE A 751 2.44 -15.40 -12.95
C ILE A 751 1.34 -14.40 -13.29
N VAL A 752 0.33 -14.21 -12.43
CA VAL A 752 -0.74 -13.22 -12.66
C VAL A 752 -0.22 -11.78 -12.47
N ALA A 753 0.65 -11.53 -11.48
CA ALA A 753 1.32 -10.24 -11.29
C ALA A 753 2.08 -9.80 -12.54
N TYR A 754 2.99 -10.65 -13.04
CA TYR A 754 3.70 -10.39 -14.29
C TYR A 754 2.75 -10.29 -15.49
N SER A 755 1.76 -11.19 -15.59
CA SER A 755 0.81 -11.25 -16.70
C SER A 755 -0.17 -10.09 -16.80
N THR A 756 -0.34 -9.30 -15.74
CA THR A 756 -1.25 -8.15 -15.71
C THR A 756 -0.58 -6.85 -15.26
N PHE A 757 0.76 -6.84 -15.16
CA PHE A 757 1.57 -5.68 -14.72
C PHE A 757 1.11 -5.14 -13.34
N ARG A 758 0.93 -6.04 -12.38
CA ARG A 758 0.53 -5.76 -10.99
C ARG A 758 1.60 -6.23 -10.01
N THR A 759 1.59 -5.68 -8.79
CA THR A 759 2.53 -6.03 -7.71
C THR A 759 2.14 -7.34 -7.00
N GLN A 760 3.12 -8.24 -6.79
CA GLN A 760 2.92 -9.54 -6.13
C GLN A 760 2.37 -9.41 -4.69
N THR A 761 1.47 -10.32 -4.30
CA THR A 761 0.66 -10.22 -3.07
C THR A 761 1.30 -10.89 -1.84
N ILE A 762 2.04 -11.99 -2.04
CA ILE A 762 2.69 -12.75 -0.95
C ILE A 762 4.15 -12.33 -0.83
N ALA A 763 4.56 -11.82 0.34
CA ALA A 763 5.98 -11.58 0.65
C ALA A 763 6.69 -12.90 0.98
N LEU A 764 7.92 -13.10 0.47
CA LEU A 764 8.65 -14.38 0.53
C LEU A 764 9.37 -14.63 1.86
N ASP A 765 9.72 -13.58 2.57
CA ASP A 765 10.34 -13.55 3.90
C ASP A 765 9.47 -14.19 5.00
N LEU A 766 8.17 -14.37 4.74
CA LEU A 766 7.19 -14.91 5.69
C LEU A 766 6.81 -16.39 5.43
N VAL A 767 7.56 -17.13 4.60
CA VAL A 767 7.26 -18.51 4.20
C VAL A 767 8.18 -19.52 4.88
N GLU A 768 7.61 -20.37 5.75
CA GLU A 768 8.35 -21.37 6.55
C GLU A 768 8.00 -22.82 6.09
N LEU A 769 7.56 -22.99 4.83
CA LEU A 769 7.20 -24.30 4.28
C LEU A 769 8.37 -25.03 3.66
N HIS A 770 8.34 -26.36 3.79
CA HIS A 770 9.13 -27.25 2.95
C HIS A 770 8.61 -27.21 1.50
N LEU A 771 9.48 -27.53 0.53
CA LEU A 771 9.08 -27.68 -0.88
C LEU A 771 8.22 -28.95 -1.07
N PRO A 772 7.47 -29.09 -2.18
CA PRO A 772 6.71 -30.30 -2.48
C PRO A 772 7.56 -31.57 -2.48
N CYS A 773 7.00 -32.70 -2.04
CA CYS A 773 7.68 -33.99 -2.15
C CYS A 773 7.56 -34.56 -3.58
N SER A 774 8.32 -35.61 -3.89
CA SER A 774 8.25 -36.29 -5.20
C SER A 774 6.83 -36.82 -5.49
N GLU A 775 6.43 -36.85 -6.77
CA GLU A 775 5.11 -37.39 -7.16
C GLU A 775 4.87 -38.82 -6.64
N ALA A 776 5.90 -39.67 -6.65
CA ALA A 776 5.81 -41.01 -6.08
C ALA A 776 5.52 -41.00 -4.57
N ALA A 777 6.16 -40.10 -3.81
CA ALA A 777 5.88 -39.97 -2.38
C ALA A 777 4.46 -39.45 -2.11
N PHE A 778 4.00 -38.47 -2.90
CA PHE A 778 2.65 -37.92 -2.80
C PHE A 778 1.56 -38.95 -3.12
N VAL A 779 1.65 -39.62 -4.28
CA VAL A 779 0.66 -40.61 -4.74
C VAL A 779 0.56 -41.82 -3.81
N PHE A 780 1.69 -42.28 -3.25
CA PHE A 780 1.70 -43.37 -2.25
C PHE A 780 1.49 -42.91 -0.80
N GLY A 781 1.17 -41.63 -0.56
CA GLY A 781 0.89 -41.08 0.78
C GLY A 781 2.05 -41.22 1.77
N ARG A 782 3.30 -41.27 1.29
CA ARG A 782 4.49 -41.51 2.13
C ARG A 782 4.82 -40.28 2.96
N GLU A 783 5.22 -40.49 4.22
CA GLU A 783 5.66 -39.40 5.09
C GLU A 783 7.06 -38.94 4.73
N THR A 784 7.14 -38.01 3.78
CA THR A 784 8.34 -37.23 3.47
C THR A 784 7.97 -35.75 3.46
N PRO A 785 8.38 -34.93 4.45
CA PRO A 785 8.50 -33.51 4.19
C PRO A 785 9.48 -33.35 3.02
N GLY A 786 9.11 -32.59 2.00
CA GLY A 786 10.04 -32.32 0.90
C GLY A 786 11.24 -31.51 1.40
N PRO A 787 12.25 -31.29 0.55
CA PRO A 787 13.45 -30.56 0.96
C PRO A 787 13.11 -29.11 1.37
N GLN A 788 13.92 -28.53 2.26
CA GLN A 788 13.89 -27.08 2.48
C GLN A 788 14.46 -26.33 1.28
N ILE A 789 14.19 -25.03 1.21
CA ILE A 789 14.57 -24.18 0.07
C ILE A 789 16.10 -24.10 -0.04
N GLU A 790 16.78 -24.09 1.09
CA GLU A 790 18.23 -23.96 1.27
C GLU A 790 18.97 -25.27 0.95
N GLU A 791 18.35 -26.41 1.26
CA GLU A 791 18.89 -27.76 1.02
C GLU A 791 18.94 -28.12 -0.47
N LEU A 792 17.96 -27.63 -1.24
CA LEU A 792 17.82 -27.98 -2.64
C LEU A 792 19.00 -27.42 -3.46
N GLY A 793 19.86 -28.31 -3.95
CA GLY A 793 21.06 -27.99 -4.73
C GLY A 793 22.39 -28.15 -3.98
N ARG A 794 22.40 -28.46 -2.67
CA ARG A 794 23.67 -28.61 -1.92
C ARG A 794 24.20 -30.03 -1.75
N GLU A 795 23.37 -31.06 -1.51
CA GLU A 795 23.92 -32.40 -1.18
C GLU A 795 23.09 -33.64 -1.61
N LEU A 796 22.01 -33.48 -2.38
CA LEU A 796 21.10 -34.57 -2.77
C LEU A 796 21.53 -35.30 -4.06
N GLN A 797 22.60 -36.11 -4.00
CA GLN A 797 23.13 -36.77 -5.21
C GLN A 797 22.27 -37.95 -5.73
N ASP A 798 21.64 -38.75 -4.86
CA ASP A 798 21.11 -40.08 -5.25
C ASP A 798 19.64 -40.13 -5.73
N ASN A 799 18.84 -39.06 -5.55
CA ASN A 799 17.39 -39.06 -5.92
C ASN A 799 16.87 -37.75 -6.55
N SER A 800 17.76 -36.80 -6.87
CA SER A 800 17.39 -35.43 -7.29
C SER A 800 16.49 -35.34 -8.52
N GLY A 801 16.63 -36.26 -9.48
CA GLY A 801 15.81 -36.30 -10.71
C GLY A 801 14.32 -36.60 -10.51
N SER A 802 13.89 -36.98 -9.30
CA SER A 802 12.47 -37.26 -8.98
C SER A 802 11.70 -36.05 -8.42
N LEU A 803 12.39 -34.93 -8.19
CA LEU A 803 11.90 -33.75 -7.47
C LEU A 803 11.63 -32.55 -8.39
N ALA A 804 11.32 -32.76 -9.68
CA ALA A 804 11.22 -31.67 -10.65
C ALA A 804 10.26 -30.54 -10.23
N LEU A 805 9.20 -30.86 -9.48
CA LEU A 805 8.27 -29.88 -8.92
C LEU A 805 8.90 -28.96 -7.85
N ALA A 806 9.74 -29.50 -6.96
CA ALA A 806 10.45 -28.71 -5.96
C ALA A 806 11.45 -27.75 -6.61
N TYR A 807 12.15 -28.21 -7.65
CA TYR A 807 13.05 -27.36 -8.44
C TYR A 807 12.29 -26.28 -9.22
N LEU A 808 11.11 -26.59 -9.78
CA LEU A 808 10.23 -25.60 -10.41
C LEU A 808 9.82 -24.51 -9.39
N VAL A 809 9.30 -24.91 -8.22
CA VAL A 809 8.90 -23.94 -7.17
C VAL A 809 10.08 -23.05 -6.77
N LYS A 810 11.26 -23.62 -6.47
CA LYS A 810 12.46 -22.81 -6.16
C LYS A 810 12.86 -21.88 -7.30
N THR A 811 12.67 -22.29 -8.55
CA THR A 811 12.92 -21.44 -9.73
C THR A 811 11.92 -20.29 -9.82
N VAL A 812 10.64 -20.51 -9.53
CA VAL A 812 9.62 -19.45 -9.46
C VAL A 812 9.96 -18.41 -8.38
N LEU A 813 10.51 -18.85 -7.24
CA LEU A 813 10.98 -17.95 -6.17
C LEU A 813 12.16 -17.06 -6.59
N LEU A 814 13.06 -17.57 -7.44
CA LEU A 814 14.20 -16.80 -7.98
C LEU A 814 13.80 -15.91 -9.17
N TRP A 815 12.81 -16.31 -9.96
CA TRP A 815 12.24 -15.54 -11.06
C TRP A 815 11.39 -14.35 -10.56
N SER A 816 10.65 -14.56 -9.47
CA SER A 816 9.79 -13.59 -8.78
C SER A 816 10.38 -12.17 -8.62
N PRO A 817 11.55 -11.96 -7.97
CA PRO A 817 12.12 -10.62 -7.77
C PRO A 817 12.55 -9.96 -9.09
N ILE A 818 13.09 -10.73 -10.04
CA ILE A 818 13.49 -10.24 -11.37
C ILE A 818 12.28 -9.68 -12.10
N THR A 819 11.18 -10.43 -12.15
CA THR A 819 9.94 -9.96 -12.77
C THR A 819 9.26 -8.83 -12.03
N GLN A 820 9.41 -8.75 -10.71
CA GLN A 820 8.86 -7.65 -9.92
C GLN A 820 9.54 -6.33 -10.29
N SER A 821 10.88 -6.35 -10.39
CA SER A 821 11.68 -5.21 -10.85
C SER A 821 11.29 -4.76 -12.26
N PHE A 822 11.07 -5.71 -13.18
CA PHE A 822 10.62 -5.44 -14.55
C PHE A 822 9.19 -4.85 -14.64
N VAL A 823 8.27 -5.27 -13.76
CA VAL A 823 6.90 -4.75 -13.74
C VAL A 823 6.84 -3.34 -13.15
N GLU A 824 7.35 -3.14 -11.93
CA GLU A 824 7.10 -1.90 -11.17
C GLU A 824 7.90 -0.71 -11.68
N HIS A 825 9.18 -0.90 -12.02
CA HIS A 825 10.12 0.21 -12.20
C HIS A 825 10.91 0.10 -13.52
N GLY A 826 11.71 -0.95 -13.71
CA GLY A 826 12.62 -1.05 -14.87
C GLY A 826 13.76 -0.01 -14.85
N ARG A 827 14.84 -0.25 -15.60
CA ARG A 827 16.02 0.63 -15.70
C ARG A 827 15.66 2.07 -16.03
N ARG A 828 14.85 2.25 -17.08
CA ARG A 828 14.71 3.54 -17.76
C ARG A 828 13.85 4.55 -16.98
N LEU A 829 13.13 4.11 -15.95
CA LEU A 829 12.39 4.97 -15.01
C LEU A 829 13.14 5.21 -13.68
N LEU A 830 14.26 4.52 -13.43
CA LEU A 830 15.06 4.64 -12.20
C LEU A 830 16.07 5.80 -12.22
N SER A 831 15.77 6.86 -12.99
CA SER A 831 16.55 8.09 -13.10
C SER A 831 16.39 8.99 -11.85
N GLY A 832 16.87 8.53 -10.69
CA GLY A 832 16.74 9.26 -9.43
C GLY A 832 17.35 8.57 -8.21
N LYS A 833 17.12 9.14 -7.01
CA LYS A 833 17.78 8.78 -5.74
C LYS A 833 17.70 7.29 -5.31
N HIS A 834 16.75 6.52 -5.83
CA HIS A 834 16.60 5.08 -5.52
C HIS A 834 17.27 4.13 -6.54
N GLY A 835 17.90 4.66 -7.60
CA GLY A 835 18.48 3.84 -8.66
C GLY A 835 19.55 2.86 -8.16
N ALA A 836 20.48 3.29 -7.30
CA ALA A 836 21.59 2.47 -6.82
C ALA A 836 21.14 1.23 -6.03
N GLU A 837 20.16 1.35 -5.13
CA GLU A 837 19.63 0.22 -4.37
C GLU A 837 18.84 -0.76 -5.25
N ALA A 838 18.12 -0.24 -6.25
CA ALA A 838 17.44 -1.07 -7.24
C ALA A 838 18.45 -1.85 -8.11
N TRP A 839 19.58 -1.25 -8.47
CA TRP A 839 20.68 -1.92 -9.19
C TRP A 839 21.34 -3.03 -8.38
N GLU A 840 21.58 -2.81 -7.09
CA GLU A 840 22.16 -3.84 -6.24
C GLU A 840 21.24 -5.07 -6.15
N ARG A 841 19.94 -4.87 -5.92
CA ARG A 841 18.94 -5.96 -5.92
C ARG A 841 18.83 -6.67 -7.28
N TYR A 842 18.98 -5.93 -8.38
CA TYR A 842 19.00 -6.46 -9.74
C TYR A 842 20.17 -7.45 -9.92
N TRP A 843 21.41 -7.04 -9.62
CA TRP A 843 22.59 -7.89 -9.83
C TRP A 843 22.63 -9.07 -8.85
N GLN A 844 22.14 -8.88 -7.62
CA GLN A 844 21.94 -9.97 -6.66
C GLN A 844 20.97 -11.04 -7.19
N SER A 845 19.88 -10.63 -7.86
CA SER A 845 18.89 -11.55 -8.42
C SER A 845 19.45 -12.32 -9.63
N GLU A 846 20.20 -11.65 -10.51
CA GLU A 846 20.91 -12.26 -11.64
C GLU A 846 21.98 -13.28 -11.16
N ALA A 847 22.76 -12.91 -10.14
CA ALA A 847 23.75 -13.79 -9.53
C ALA A 847 23.08 -15.01 -8.88
N ALA A 848 21.92 -14.84 -8.23
CA ALA A 848 21.18 -15.93 -7.61
C ALA A 848 20.63 -16.94 -8.63
N ILE A 849 20.03 -16.50 -9.74
CA ILE A 849 19.54 -17.42 -10.78
C ILE A 849 20.69 -18.09 -11.56
N THR A 850 21.80 -17.38 -11.77
CA THR A 850 23.02 -17.94 -12.38
C THR A 850 23.66 -19.00 -11.49
N SER A 851 23.79 -18.72 -10.19
CA SER A 851 24.26 -19.68 -9.18
C SER A 851 23.34 -20.92 -9.11
N TRP A 852 22.02 -20.71 -9.20
CA TRP A 852 21.04 -21.79 -9.24
C TRP A 852 21.23 -22.71 -10.45
N LEU A 853 21.32 -22.16 -11.66
CA LEU A 853 21.58 -22.93 -12.89
C LEU A 853 22.88 -23.75 -12.79
N ASN A 854 23.94 -23.16 -12.24
CA ASN A 854 25.24 -23.82 -12.08
C ASN A 854 25.22 -24.96 -11.04
N SER A 855 24.46 -24.79 -9.95
CA SER A 855 24.32 -25.79 -8.86
C SER A 855 23.38 -26.96 -9.18
N LEU A 856 22.65 -26.94 -10.30
CA LEU A 856 21.75 -28.03 -10.68
C LEU A 856 22.52 -29.38 -10.77
N PRO A 857 22.01 -30.48 -10.17
CA PRO A 857 22.60 -31.80 -10.32
C PRO A 857 22.46 -32.32 -11.75
N SER A 858 23.26 -33.33 -12.11
CA SER A 858 23.37 -33.86 -13.49
C SER A 858 22.02 -34.22 -14.13
N GLY A 859 21.09 -34.84 -13.38
CA GLY A 859 19.74 -35.18 -13.86
C GLY A 859 18.76 -34.00 -13.98
N MET A 860 19.10 -32.83 -13.43
CA MET A 860 18.30 -31.61 -13.52
C MET A 860 18.88 -30.56 -14.49
N LYS A 861 20.14 -30.68 -14.95
CA LYS A 861 20.69 -29.82 -16.01
C LYS A 861 19.93 -29.97 -17.33
N TRP A 862 19.86 -28.91 -18.14
CA TRP A 862 19.20 -28.97 -19.46
C TRP A 862 19.95 -29.91 -20.42
N SER A 863 19.28 -30.95 -20.93
CA SER A 863 19.78 -31.76 -22.05
C SER A 863 18.65 -32.56 -22.71
N GLU A 864 18.82 -32.95 -23.97
CA GLU A 864 17.85 -33.80 -24.68
C GLU A 864 17.65 -35.16 -23.96
N ASN A 865 18.73 -35.71 -23.39
CA ASN A 865 18.69 -36.97 -22.62
C ASN A 865 17.88 -36.83 -21.33
N ASN A 866 18.10 -35.75 -20.57
CA ASN A 866 17.34 -35.49 -19.35
C ASN A 866 15.87 -35.18 -19.68
N LEU A 867 15.57 -34.44 -20.75
CA LEU A 867 14.20 -34.23 -21.20
C LEU A 867 13.50 -35.55 -21.54
N ARG A 868 14.18 -36.49 -22.22
CA ARG A 868 13.68 -37.85 -22.49
C ARG A 868 13.45 -38.65 -21.20
N ALA A 869 14.33 -38.52 -20.22
CA ALA A 869 14.18 -39.16 -18.90
C ALA A 869 12.98 -38.59 -18.13
N HIS A 870 12.87 -37.26 -18.00
CA HIS A 870 11.74 -36.59 -17.34
C HIS A 870 10.40 -36.85 -18.05
N LYS A 871 10.38 -36.98 -19.38
CA LYS A 871 9.20 -37.44 -20.13
C LYS A 871 8.81 -38.86 -19.72
N SER A 872 9.77 -39.76 -19.58
CA SER A 872 9.54 -41.15 -19.15
C SER A 872 9.10 -41.27 -17.69
N LEU A 873 9.44 -40.27 -16.85
CA LEU A 873 9.00 -40.16 -15.45
C LEU A 873 7.66 -39.41 -15.28
N GLY A 874 7.05 -38.90 -16.36
CA GLY A 874 5.84 -38.07 -16.30
C GLY A 874 6.06 -36.66 -15.71
N GLN A 875 7.30 -36.19 -15.61
CA GLN A 875 7.67 -34.90 -14.99
C GLN A 875 8.20 -33.86 -16.01
N SER A 876 8.11 -34.15 -17.32
CA SER A 876 8.62 -33.25 -18.38
C SER A 876 8.04 -31.85 -18.33
N CYS A 877 6.78 -31.68 -17.93
CA CYS A 877 6.13 -30.38 -17.84
C CYS A 877 6.76 -29.49 -16.75
N HIS A 878 7.04 -30.03 -15.57
CA HIS A 878 7.77 -29.32 -14.51
C HIS A 878 9.20 -28.97 -14.96
N TYR A 879 9.91 -29.93 -15.55
CA TYR A 879 11.29 -29.75 -16.02
C TYR A 879 11.41 -28.70 -17.14
N VAL A 880 10.49 -28.71 -18.11
CA VAL A 880 10.44 -27.70 -19.19
C VAL A 880 10.11 -26.33 -18.60
N SER A 881 9.08 -26.22 -17.75
CA SER A 881 8.68 -24.95 -17.13
C SER A 881 9.83 -24.33 -16.34
N MET A 882 10.56 -25.16 -15.58
CA MET A 882 11.72 -24.76 -14.80
C MET A 882 12.83 -24.17 -15.67
N HIS A 883 13.24 -24.87 -16.73
CA HIS A 883 14.31 -24.36 -17.61
C HIS A 883 13.85 -23.16 -18.44
N MET A 884 12.59 -23.12 -18.89
CA MET A 884 12.03 -21.94 -19.57
C MET A 884 12.03 -20.71 -18.66
N LEU A 885 11.69 -20.88 -17.38
CA LEU A 885 11.77 -19.81 -16.39
C LEU A 885 13.20 -19.38 -16.08
N ILE A 886 14.17 -20.30 -16.01
CA ILE A 886 15.59 -19.95 -15.85
C ILE A 886 16.04 -19.10 -17.05
N GLN A 887 15.79 -19.54 -18.28
CA GLN A 887 16.19 -18.76 -19.45
C GLN A 887 15.46 -17.41 -19.52
N HIS A 888 14.15 -17.38 -19.24
CA HIS A 888 13.38 -16.14 -19.18
C HIS A 888 13.95 -15.17 -18.12
N ALA A 889 14.26 -15.64 -16.92
CA ALA A 889 14.94 -14.87 -15.88
C ALA A 889 16.28 -14.28 -16.35
N MET A 890 17.12 -15.12 -16.99
CA MET A 890 18.44 -14.72 -17.49
C MET A 890 18.38 -13.61 -18.55
N PHE A 891 17.28 -13.45 -19.30
CA PHE A 891 17.21 -12.45 -20.39
C PHE A 891 16.25 -11.28 -20.12
N ILE A 892 15.16 -11.49 -19.37
CA ILE A 892 14.22 -10.40 -19.01
C ILE A 892 14.89 -9.34 -18.15
N VAL A 893 15.83 -9.76 -17.30
CA VAL A 893 16.67 -8.88 -16.48
C VAL A 893 17.42 -7.89 -17.40
N HIS A 894 18.03 -8.39 -18.48
CA HIS A 894 18.73 -7.55 -19.45
C HIS A 894 17.85 -6.84 -20.51
N HIS A 895 16.53 -7.08 -20.56
CA HIS A 895 15.64 -6.50 -21.60
C HIS A 895 15.66 -4.96 -21.62
N GLU A 896 15.87 -4.35 -20.46
CA GLU A 896 16.02 -2.91 -20.28
C GLU A 896 17.30 -2.30 -20.94
N PHE A 897 18.26 -3.14 -21.36
CA PHE A 897 19.51 -2.72 -21.99
C PHE A 897 19.42 -2.65 -23.53
N LEU A 898 18.33 -3.13 -24.13
CA LEU A 898 18.07 -2.99 -25.57
C LEU A 898 18.02 -1.50 -25.96
N VAL A 899 18.61 -1.15 -27.10
CA VAL A 899 18.87 0.23 -27.56
C VAL A 899 17.94 0.61 -28.72
N TYR A 900 17.42 1.84 -28.71
CA TYR A 900 16.50 2.36 -29.73
C TYR A 900 17.04 3.68 -30.30
N GLU A 901 16.66 4.02 -31.54
CA GLU A 901 17.24 5.14 -32.32
C GLU A 901 17.09 6.51 -31.62
N GLU A 902 16.05 6.68 -30.80
CA GLU A 902 15.73 7.93 -30.09
C GLU A 902 16.51 8.13 -28.78
N ASP A 903 17.16 7.08 -28.27
CA ASP A 903 17.95 7.14 -27.03
C ASP A 903 19.18 8.09 -27.15
N GLN A 904 19.45 8.65 -28.33
CA GLN A 904 20.57 9.56 -28.59
C GLN A 904 20.34 11.03 -28.23
N ILE A 905 19.10 11.49 -28.05
CA ILE A 905 18.79 12.95 -28.04
C ILE A 905 18.58 13.55 -26.64
N SER A 906 18.22 12.76 -25.62
CA SER A 906 17.73 13.34 -24.34
C SER A 906 18.01 12.53 -23.06
N LEU A 907 19.23 12.04 -22.86
CA LEU A 907 19.64 11.37 -21.61
C LEU A 907 20.89 11.98 -20.96
N PRO A 908 20.75 13.07 -20.17
CA PRO A 908 21.79 13.51 -19.25
C PRO A 908 22.04 12.46 -18.14
N ASP A 909 23.31 12.24 -17.83
CA ASP A 909 23.85 11.65 -16.58
C ASP A 909 23.53 10.20 -16.16
N ILE A 910 22.63 9.45 -16.83
CA ILE A 910 22.30 8.05 -16.45
C ILE A 910 22.67 6.99 -17.51
N LEU A 911 23.02 7.40 -18.73
CA LEU A 911 23.63 6.51 -19.73
C LEU A 911 25.14 6.73 -19.83
N SER A 912 25.91 5.93 -19.10
CA SER A 912 27.26 5.55 -19.53
C SER A 912 27.18 4.51 -20.67
N VAL A 913 26.48 4.85 -21.75
CA VAL A 913 26.47 4.09 -23.02
C VAL A 913 26.77 5.06 -24.16
N PRO A 914 28.06 5.34 -24.44
CA PRO A 914 28.44 6.04 -25.66
C PRO A 914 28.20 5.12 -26.87
N ILE A 915 27.11 5.36 -27.60
CA ILE A 915 27.03 4.96 -29.01
C ILE A 915 27.85 6.01 -29.76
N THR A 916 29.05 5.64 -30.24
CA THR A 916 29.84 6.56 -31.05
C THR A 916 29.65 6.32 -32.53
N THR A 917 29.05 7.34 -33.16
CA THR A 917 29.31 7.71 -34.54
C THR A 917 30.82 7.98 -34.75
N ALA A 918 31.24 8.28 -35.98
CA ALA A 918 32.63 8.20 -36.47
C ALA A 918 33.71 9.11 -35.78
N SER A 919 33.44 9.71 -34.61
CA SER A 919 34.33 10.62 -33.88
C SER A 919 35.01 10.07 -32.62
N GLY A 920 34.81 8.79 -32.27
CA GLY A 920 35.76 8.03 -31.43
C GLY A 920 35.85 8.38 -29.93
N SER A 921 34.83 8.01 -29.15
CA SER A 921 34.90 7.87 -27.68
C SER A 921 34.30 6.52 -27.23
N THR A 922 34.72 6.04 -26.04
CA THR A 922 34.71 4.62 -25.67
C THR A 922 33.39 4.07 -25.13
N VAL A 923 32.98 2.89 -25.62
CA VAL A 923 31.82 2.10 -25.14
C VAL A 923 32.05 1.56 -23.72
N ASN A 924 30.99 1.48 -22.90
CA ASN A 924 31.00 0.73 -21.64
C ASN A 924 30.72 -0.76 -21.90
N GLU A 925 31.72 -1.62 -21.70
CA GLU A 925 31.68 -3.06 -21.97
C GLU A 925 30.48 -3.78 -21.31
N GLN A 926 30.05 -3.32 -20.13
CA GLN A 926 28.97 -3.98 -19.36
C GLN A 926 27.60 -3.89 -20.04
N SER A 927 27.27 -2.75 -20.66
CA SER A 927 25.97 -2.61 -21.36
C SER A 927 25.92 -3.44 -22.64
N LEU A 928 27.07 -3.61 -23.29
CA LEU A 928 27.21 -4.51 -24.44
C LEU A 928 27.00 -5.97 -24.00
N ALA A 929 27.64 -6.39 -22.90
CA ALA A 929 27.48 -7.73 -22.33
C ALA A 929 26.00 -8.04 -21.97
N SER A 930 25.30 -7.14 -21.28
CA SER A 930 23.87 -7.30 -20.99
C SER A 930 23.03 -7.45 -22.27
N THR A 931 23.29 -6.63 -23.30
CA THR A 931 22.55 -6.69 -24.56
C THR A 931 22.76 -8.04 -25.26
N GLN A 932 24.00 -8.56 -25.27
CA GLN A 932 24.28 -9.90 -25.80
C GLN A 932 23.55 -10.99 -25.00
N ALA A 933 23.61 -10.94 -23.67
CA ALA A 933 22.94 -11.90 -22.79
C ALA A 933 21.41 -11.91 -22.98
N CYS A 934 20.80 -10.75 -23.27
CA CYS A 934 19.38 -10.65 -23.61
C CYS A 934 19.05 -11.43 -24.91
N VAL A 935 19.83 -11.20 -25.98
CA VAL A 935 19.65 -11.85 -27.28
C VAL A 935 19.95 -13.36 -27.19
N ASP A 936 21.05 -13.73 -26.56
CA ASP A 936 21.47 -15.13 -26.39
C ASP A 936 20.40 -15.95 -25.63
N GLY A 937 19.79 -15.37 -24.59
CA GLY A 937 18.70 -16.02 -23.84
C GLY A 937 17.43 -16.22 -24.67
N ALA A 938 17.03 -15.24 -25.48
CA ALA A 938 15.91 -15.37 -26.41
C ALA A 938 16.18 -16.46 -27.48
N MET A 939 17.40 -16.51 -28.03
CA MET A 939 17.82 -17.59 -28.93
C MET A 939 17.82 -18.96 -28.24
N GLN A 940 18.20 -19.01 -26.96
CA GLN A 940 18.21 -20.25 -26.18
C GLN A 940 16.79 -20.80 -25.96
N ILE A 941 15.77 -19.96 -25.77
CA ILE A 941 14.35 -20.38 -25.76
C ILE A 941 13.96 -21.06 -27.07
N VAL A 942 14.34 -20.50 -28.23
CA VAL A 942 14.08 -21.09 -29.55
C VAL A 942 14.73 -22.48 -29.68
N ASN A 943 16.00 -22.60 -29.27
CA ASN A 943 16.74 -23.87 -29.27
C ASN A 943 16.12 -24.91 -28.33
N MET A 944 15.59 -24.48 -27.19
CA MET A 944 14.85 -25.34 -26.28
C MET A 944 13.55 -25.84 -26.89
N LEU A 945 12.76 -24.99 -27.53
CA LEU A 945 11.51 -25.36 -28.20
C LEU A 945 11.74 -26.37 -29.32
N ARG A 946 12.74 -26.14 -30.18
CA ARG A 946 13.17 -27.09 -31.23
C ARG A 946 13.61 -28.44 -30.66
N THR A 947 14.17 -28.45 -29.45
CA THR A 947 14.57 -29.67 -28.74
C THR A 947 13.35 -30.38 -28.13
N ILE A 948 12.41 -29.63 -27.58
CA ILE A 948 11.12 -30.13 -27.07
C ILE A 948 10.37 -30.79 -28.22
N GLU A 949 10.02 -30.06 -29.27
CA GLU A 949 9.32 -30.55 -30.47
C GLU A 949 9.92 -31.86 -31.00
N ARG A 950 11.26 -31.96 -31.09
CA ARG A 950 11.95 -33.19 -31.52
C ARG A 950 11.68 -34.41 -30.62
N VAL A 951 11.60 -34.21 -29.31
CA VAL A 951 11.47 -35.23 -28.24
C VAL A 951 10.02 -35.53 -27.87
N THR A 952 9.19 -34.50 -27.72
CA THR A 952 7.78 -34.61 -27.34
C THR A 952 6.89 -34.89 -28.54
N LYS A 953 7.27 -34.45 -29.74
CA LYS A 953 6.51 -34.38 -31.01
C LYS A 953 5.51 -33.24 -31.12
N GLU A 954 5.09 -32.71 -29.99
CA GLU A 954 4.17 -31.57 -29.86
C GLU A 954 4.71 -30.63 -28.78
N ILE A 955 4.45 -29.34 -28.89
CA ILE A 955 4.77 -28.36 -27.83
C ILE A 955 3.44 -28.04 -27.12
N PRO A 956 3.11 -28.67 -25.98
CA PRO A 956 1.84 -28.43 -25.32
C PRO A 956 1.76 -26.99 -24.77
N PRO A 957 0.57 -26.35 -24.78
CA PRO A 957 0.36 -25.05 -24.15
C PRO A 957 0.79 -25.05 -22.69
N ASN A 958 1.54 -24.01 -22.30
CA ASN A 958 2.11 -23.87 -20.95
C ASN A 958 2.28 -22.38 -20.64
N LEU A 959 1.74 -21.92 -19.51
CA LEU A 959 1.66 -20.49 -19.18
C LEU A 959 3.05 -19.83 -19.00
N PHE A 960 4.02 -20.56 -18.44
CA PHE A 960 5.41 -20.10 -18.29
C PHE A 960 6.16 -20.09 -19.62
N ALA A 961 5.98 -21.14 -20.44
CA ALA A 961 6.59 -21.21 -21.76
C ALA A 961 6.02 -20.12 -22.68
N GLY A 962 4.71 -19.88 -22.69
CA GLY A 962 4.06 -18.83 -23.48
C GLY A 962 4.52 -17.42 -23.11
N THR A 963 4.69 -17.18 -21.81
CA THR A 963 5.35 -15.98 -21.29
C THR A 963 6.76 -15.82 -21.88
N ALA A 964 7.61 -16.84 -21.74
CA ALA A 964 8.98 -16.80 -22.27
C ALA A 964 9.04 -16.65 -23.80
N ILE A 965 8.13 -17.31 -24.53
CA ILE A 965 7.99 -17.23 -26.00
C ILE A 965 7.63 -15.81 -26.43
N SER A 966 6.61 -15.21 -25.80
CA SER A 966 6.14 -13.86 -26.14
C SER A 966 7.25 -12.82 -25.96
N THR A 967 7.98 -12.86 -24.85
CA THR A 967 9.10 -11.96 -24.59
C THR A 967 10.32 -12.28 -25.49
N SER A 968 10.57 -13.54 -25.83
CA SER A 968 11.67 -13.89 -26.75
C SER A 968 11.41 -13.37 -28.16
N ALA A 969 10.15 -13.42 -28.61
CA ALA A 969 9.74 -12.89 -29.90
C ALA A 969 9.89 -11.36 -29.98
N SER A 970 9.62 -10.61 -28.90
CA SER A 970 9.86 -9.16 -28.89
C SER A 970 11.34 -8.80 -28.97
N VAL A 971 12.23 -9.56 -28.31
CA VAL A 971 13.70 -9.40 -28.42
C VAL A 971 14.19 -9.73 -29.83
N LEU A 972 13.72 -10.81 -30.45
CA LEU A 972 14.11 -11.18 -31.81
C LEU A 972 13.57 -10.21 -32.88
N LEU A 973 12.39 -9.64 -32.67
CA LEU A 973 11.91 -8.52 -33.49
C LEU A 973 12.77 -7.28 -33.30
N TRP A 974 13.20 -6.95 -32.07
CA TRP A 974 14.17 -5.86 -31.86
C TRP A 974 15.47 -6.11 -32.66
N VAL A 975 16.00 -7.34 -32.70
CA VAL A 975 17.16 -7.70 -33.54
C VAL A 975 16.90 -7.46 -35.03
N CYS A 976 15.67 -7.68 -35.53
CA CYS A 976 15.31 -7.36 -36.91
C CYS A 976 15.35 -5.85 -37.23
N TYR A 977 15.22 -5.00 -36.21
CA TYR A 977 14.97 -3.56 -36.33
C TYR A 977 15.88 -2.66 -35.48
N CYS A 978 17.00 -3.16 -34.95
CA CYS A 978 18.07 -2.33 -34.37
C CYS A 978 18.93 -1.69 -35.48
N SER A 979 19.29 -0.40 -35.37
CA SER A 979 19.83 0.37 -36.52
C SER A 979 21.14 -0.20 -37.09
N PRO A 980 21.26 -0.31 -38.43
CA PRO A 980 22.54 -0.65 -39.07
C PRO A 980 23.63 0.41 -38.84
N ASP A 981 23.26 1.62 -38.41
CA ASP A 981 24.19 2.70 -38.04
C ASP A 981 24.75 2.52 -36.60
N VAL A 982 24.24 1.56 -35.81
CA VAL A 982 24.85 1.20 -34.52
C VAL A 982 26.08 0.33 -34.78
N VAL A 983 27.25 0.96 -34.77
CA VAL A 983 28.54 0.25 -34.91
C VAL A 983 28.89 -0.42 -33.60
N PHE A 984 28.59 -1.72 -33.48
CA PHE A 984 28.95 -2.52 -32.32
C PHE A 984 30.47 -2.86 -32.29
N PRO A 985 31.11 -2.95 -31.11
CA PRO A 985 32.53 -3.27 -31.00
C PRO A 985 32.92 -4.65 -31.57
N PRO A 986 34.17 -4.83 -32.02
CA PRO A 986 34.66 -6.12 -32.51
C PRO A 986 34.51 -7.23 -31.47
N GLY A 987 33.61 -8.18 -31.73
CA GLY A 987 33.31 -9.30 -30.83
C GLY A 987 31.84 -9.44 -30.48
N PHE A 988 31.03 -8.38 -30.61
CA PHE A 988 29.59 -8.46 -30.47
C PHE A 988 28.98 -9.27 -31.61
N ARG A 989 28.08 -10.22 -31.31
CA ARG A 989 27.47 -11.11 -32.30
C ARG A 989 25.96 -11.01 -32.23
N ILE A 990 25.41 -10.05 -32.97
CA ILE A 990 24.00 -10.08 -33.31
C ILE A 990 23.80 -11.19 -34.35
N GLN A 991 22.76 -12.01 -34.16
CA GLN A 991 22.27 -12.94 -35.16
C GLN A 991 21.89 -12.19 -36.44
N GLU A 992 22.17 -12.73 -37.63
CA GLU A 992 21.77 -12.05 -38.87
C GLU A 992 20.25 -11.76 -38.86
N PRO A 993 19.81 -10.53 -39.21
CA PRO A 993 18.39 -10.14 -39.10
C PRO A 993 17.41 -11.11 -39.76
N ASP A 994 17.80 -11.73 -40.89
CA ASP A 994 17.00 -12.75 -41.57
C ASP A 994 16.84 -14.05 -40.76
N MET A 995 17.86 -14.44 -39.98
CA MET A 995 17.76 -15.58 -39.07
C MET A 995 16.94 -15.23 -37.82
N ALA A 996 17.12 -14.04 -37.24
CA ALA A 996 16.31 -13.57 -36.12
C ALA A 996 14.81 -13.47 -36.51
N ARG A 997 14.53 -13.04 -37.75
CA ARG A 997 13.19 -13.06 -38.34
C ARG A 997 12.62 -14.48 -38.46
N GLN A 998 13.41 -15.44 -38.93
CA GLN A 998 12.98 -16.85 -39.01
C GLN A 998 12.66 -17.42 -37.64
N ASP A 999 13.48 -17.12 -36.63
CA ASP A 999 13.27 -17.55 -35.25
C ASP A 999 12.04 -16.87 -34.63
N ALA A 1000 11.83 -15.57 -34.83
CA ALA A 1000 10.62 -14.86 -34.40
C ALA A 1000 9.34 -15.41 -35.06
N ASN A 1001 9.39 -15.72 -36.36
CA ASN A 1001 8.28 -16.35 -37.08
C ASN A 1001 7.98 -17.77 -36.57
N TYR A 1002 9.01 -18.53 -36.18
CA TYR A 1002 8.83 -19.84 -35.54
C TYR A 1002 8.14 -19.71 -34.16
N LEU A 1003 8.56 -18.74 -33.33
CA LEU A 1003 7.89 -18.45 -32.05
C LEU A 1003 6.43 -18.03 -32.23
N LEU A 1004 6.14 -17.19 -33.23
CA LEU A 1004 4.78 -16.80 -33.59
C LEU A 1004 3.94 -18.01 -34.04
N ALA A 1005 4.50 -18.88 -34.89
CA ALA A 1005 3.83 -20.10 -35.32
C ALA A 1005 3.50 -21.04 -34.16
N VAL A 1006 4.38 -21.18 -33.16
CA VAL A 1006 4.08 -21.94 -31.93
C VAL A 1006 2.89 -21.34 -31.19
N LEU A 1007 2.86 -20.02 -30.99
CA LEU A 1007 1.72 -19.35 -30.34
C LEU A 1007 0.42 -19.47 -31.15
N ASP A 1008 0.50 -19.45 -32.48
CA ASP A 1008 -0.65 -19.68 -33.36
C ASP A 1008 -1.21 -21.10 -33.23
N THR A 1009 -0.37 -22.12 -33.01
CA THR A 1009 -0.89 -23.48 -32.70
C THR A 1009 -1.67 -23.52 -31.39
N TRP A 1010 -1.32 -22.66 -30.43
CA TRP A 1010 -2.03 -22.54 -29.14
C TRP A 1010 -3.22 -21.56 -29.20
N ALA A 1011 -3.27 -20.67 -30.18
CA ALA A 1011 -4.32 -19.65 -30.35
C ALA A 1011 -5.72 -20.22 -30.67
N GLY A 1012 -5.78 -21.51 -31.03
CA GLY A 1012 -7.03 -22.26 -31.19
C GLY A 1012 -7.67 -22.68 -29.86
N THR A 1013 -6.86 -22.95 -28.83
CA THR A 1013 -7.31 -23.39 -27.50
C THR A 1013 -7.26 -22.27 -26.46
N TRP A 1014 -6.21 -21.43 -26.49
CA TRP A 1014 -5.97 -20.37 -25.51
C TRP A 1014 -6.16 -18.98 -26.13
N PRO A 1015 -7.24 -18.25 -25.77
CA PRO A 1015 -7.40 -16.83 -26.13
C PRO A 1015 -6.19 -15.98 -25.74
N ARG A 1016 -5.58 -16.27 -24.58
CA ARG A 1016 -4.32 -15.67 -24.12
C ARG A 1016 -3.14 -15.87 -25.10
N ALA A 1017 -3.02 -17.05 -25.72
CA ALA A 1017 -1.96 -17.31 -26.70
C ALA A 1017 -2.20 -16.59 -28.02
N ARG A 1018 -3.46 -16.48 -28.46
CA ARG A 1018 -3.85 -15.64 -29.59
C ARG A 1018 -3.51 -14.17 -29.34
N ALA A 1019 -3.74 -13.69 -28.12
CA ALA A 1019 -3.39 -12.33 -27.75
C ALA A 1019 -1.87 -12.08 -27.75
N TRP A 1020 -1.04 -13.01 -27.24
CA TRP A 1020 0.42 -12.94 -27.39
C TRP A 1020 0.86 -12.92 -28.86
N ALA A 1021 0.28 -13.78 -29.71
CA ALA A 1021 0.55 -13.78 -31.14
C ALA A 1021 0.20 -12.43 -31.81
N ASN A 1022 -0.92 -11.82 -31.43
CA ASN A 1022 -1.31 -10.49 -31.91
C ASN A 1022 -0.41 -9.38 -31.37
N SER A 1023 0.04 -9.42 -30.11
CA SER A 1023 1.06 -8.48 -29.59
C SER A 1023 2.35 -8.52 -30.41
N ILE A 1024 2.80 -9.70 -30.84
CA ILE A 1024 4.00 -9.87 -31.67
C ILE A 1024 3.78 -9.30 -33.08
N ARG A 1025 2.61 -9.56 -33.69
CA ARG A 1025 2.24 -8.97 -35.00
C ARG A 1025 2.19 -7.44 -34.95
N LEU A 1026 1.56 -6.90 -33.91
CA LEU A 1026 1.46 -5.46 -33.67
C LEU A 1026 2.84 -4.82 -33.47
N LEU A 1027 3.72 -5.48 -32.72
CA LEU A 1027 5.09 -5.03 -32.50
C LEU A 1027 5.91 -5.03 -33.81
N ASP A 1028 5.74 -6.05 -34.66
CA ASP A 1028 6.36 -6.10 -35.97
C ASP A 1028 5.87 -4.96 -36.89
N GLU A 1029 4.56 -4.70 -36.94
CA GLU A 1029 4.00 -3.57 -37.70
C GLU A 1029 4.49 -2.21 -37.16
N PHE A 1030 4.52 -2.05 -35.85
CA PHE A 1030 5.04 -0.85 -35.18
C PHE A 1030 6.48 -0.55 -35.62
N TYR A 1031 7.38 -1.55 -35.60
CA TYR A 1031 8.75 -1.36 -36.07
C TYR A 1031 8.84 -1.07 -37.58
N ARG A 1032 8.01 -1.70 -38.42
CA ARG A 1032 7.96 -1.42 -39.88
C ARG A 1032 7.54 0.02 -40.17
N SER A 1033 6.59 0.55 -39.40
CA SER A 1033 6.05 1.90 -39.64
C SER A 1033 7.08 3.00 -39.34
N ARG A 1034 7.94 2.82 -38.33
CA ARG A 1034 8.95 3.81 -37.92
C ARG A 1034 10.11 3.99 -38.90
N ARG A 1035 10.53 2.92 -39.59
CA ARG A 1035 11.75 2.91 -40.44
C ARG A 1035 11.62 3.41 -41.88
N GLY A 1036 10.46 3.89 -42.31
CA GLY A 1036 10.32 4.54 -43.62
C GLY A 1036 10.08 3.60 -44.82
N GLY A 1037 8.96 2.88 -44.80
CA GLY A 1037 8.04 2.79 -45.94
C GLY A 1037 8.50 2.23 -47.30
N ARG A 1038 8.07 1.00 -47.60
CA ARG A 1038 7.39 0.68 -48.87
C ARG A 1038 6.22 -0.27 -48.65
N GLY A 1039 5.01 0.22 -48.99
CA GLY A 1039 3.81 -0.60 -49.14
C GLY A 1039 2.85 -0.60 -47.95
N LEU A 1040 1.96 0.40 -47.89
CA LEU A 1040 0.49 0.24 -47.96
C LEU A 1040 -0.19 1.65 -47.92
N PRO A 1041 -1.38 1.86 -48.52
CA PRO A 1041 -2.01 3.19 -48.63
C PRO A 1041 -2.58 3.76 -47.32
N ARG A 1042 -3.08 4.99 -47.35
CA ARG A 1042 -3.56 5.77 -46.20
C ARG A 1042 -5.07 5.59 -45.97
N ALA A 1043 -5.52 5.36 -44.74
CA ALA A 1043 -6.93 5.48 -44.38
C ALA A 1043 -7.36 6.96 -44.38
N ALA A 1044 -8.57 7.25 -44.85
CA ALA A 1044 -9.19 8.56 -44.68
C ALA A 1044 -9.57 8.80 -43.20
N PRO A 1045 -9.60 10.06 -42.71
CA PRO A 1045 -10.15 10.36 -41.40
C PRO A 1045 -11.64 9.98 -41.36
N PRO A 1046 -12.17 9.54 -40.20
CA PRO A 1046 -13.61 9.33 -40.04
C PRO A 1046 -14.35 10.67 -40.19
N ASP A 1047 -15.53 10.60 -40.81
CA ASP A 1047 -16.37 11.76 -41.10
C ASP A 1047 -16.80 12.47 -39.81
N GLU A 1048 -16.49 13.76 -39.64
CA GLU A 1048 -16.76 14.52 -38.40
C GLU A 1048 -18.26 14.60 -38.05
N THR A 1049 -19.13 14.22 -38.99
CA THR A 1049 -20.58 14.11 -38.78
C THR A 1049 -21.01 12.92 -37.90
N MET A 1050 -20.14 11.96 -37.60
CA MET A 1050 -20.47 10.81 -36.74
C MET A 1050 -20.33 11.09 -35.23
N LEU A 1051 -19.75 12.22 -34.83
CA LEU A 1051 -19.48 12.56 -33.41
C LEU A 1051 -20.43 13.62 -32.80
N GLN A 1052 -21.55 13.95 -33.45
CA GLN A 1052 -22.48 14.99 -32.98
C GLN A 1052 -23.92 14.53 -32.69
N ASN A 1053 -24.26 13.26 -32.88
CA ASN A 1053 -25.61 12.73 -32.61
C ASN A 1053 -25.61 11.69 -31.48
N GLU A 1054 -25.27 12.10 -30.25
CA GLU A 1054 -25.71 11.38 -29.06
C GLU A 1054 -25.88 12.33 -27.85
N LYS A 1055 -27.03 13.01 -27.82
CA LYS A 1055 -27.60 13.64 -26.63
C LYS A 1055 -29.11 13.40 -26.61
N SER A 1056 -29.63 13.00 -25.44
CA SER A 1056 -31.03 12.61 -25.15
C SER A 1056 -31.46 11.31 -25.86
N GLU A 1057 -32.18 10.37 -25.25
CA GLU A 1057 -33.12 10.42 -24.10
C GLU A 1057 -32.92 9.25 -23.10
N PRO A 1058 -33.64 9.21 -21.94
CA PRO A 1058 -33.34 8.26 -20.87
C PRO A 1058 -34.05 6.91 -21.08
N ASP A 1059 -33.28 5.81 -21.17
CA ASP A 1059 -33.86 4.48 -21.30
C ASP A 1059 -33.95 3.73 -19.97
N SER A 1060 -35.11 3.13 -19.72
CA SER A 1060 -35.47 2.46 -18.49
C SER A 1060 -35.69 0.96 -18.76
N GLY A 1061 -34.66 0.14 -18.54
CA GLY A 1061 -34.79 -1.31 -18.73
C GLY A 1061 -33.50 -2.09 -18.48
N ALA A 1062 -33.54 -2.94 -17.45
CA ALA A 1062 -32.57 -3.98 -17.07
C ALA A 1062 -31.41 -4.32 -18.07
N GLY A 1063 -30.18 -3.98 -17.69
CA GLY A 1063 -28.96 -4.40 -18.42
C GLY A 1063 -27.65 -3.92 -17.79
N SER A 1064 -27.14 -4.62 -16.78
CA SER A 1064 -25.79 -4.43 -16.20
C SER A 1064 -25.24 -5.80 -15.78
N PRO A 1065 -23.94 -6.09 -15.98
CA PRO A 1065 -22.84 -5.19 -15.58
C PRO A 1065 -21.65 -5.06 -16.55
N ILE A 1066 -21.06 -3.86 -16.61
CA ILE A 1066 -19.68 -3.64 -17.08
C ILE A 1066 -18.77 -3.40 -15.86
N HIS A 1067 -17.51 -3.84 -15.97
CA HIS A 1067 -16.51 -3.85 -14.90
C HIS A 1067 -15.85 -2.47 -14.67
N LEU A 1068 -15.17 -2.37 -13.52
CA LEU A 1068 -14.28 -1.29 -13.04
C LEU A 1068 -14.12 -0.07 -13.98
N ARG A 1069 -14.69 1.06 -13.55
CA ARG A 1069 -14.20 2.44 -13.69
C ARG A 1069 -14.74 3.30 -12.54
N ASP A 1070 -14.14 4.44 -12.20
CA ASP A 1070 -12.84 4.96 -12.63
C ASP A 1070 -11.72 4.57 -11.65
N GLY A 1071 -10.47 4.98 -11.93
CA GLY A 1071 -9.31 4.67 -11.08
C GLY A 1071 -8.57 3.39 -11.47
N ASP A 1072 -8.64 2.97 -12.73
CA ASP A 1072 -8.09 1.69 -13.26
C ASP A 1072 -6.56 1.54 -13.13
N GLY A 1073 -5.84 2.53 -12.60
CA GLY A 1073 -4.40 2.46 -12.28
C GLY A 1073 -3.45 2.43 -13.48
N LEU A 1074 -3.98 2.35 -14.71
CA LEU A 1074 -3.22 2.43 -15.95
C LEU A 1074 -2.88 3.90 -16.27
N PRO A 1075 -1.68 4.18 -16.84
CA PRO A 1075 -1.36 5.52 -17.32
C PRO A 1075 -2.32 5.94 -18.44
N ASP A 1076 -2.75 7.20 -18.41
CA ASP A 1076 -3.43 7.84 -19.55
C ASP A 1076 -2.57 7.64 -20.81
N VAL A 1077 -3.20 7.26 -21.92
CA VAL A 1077 -2.51 7.04 -23.20
C VAL A 1077 -1.69 8.27 -23.60
N ASN A 1078 -2.17 9.47 -23.26
CA ASN A 1078 -1.51 10.73 -23.53
C ASN A 1078 -0.31 11.03 -22.61
N THR A 1079 -0.14 10.28 -21.52
CA THR A 1079 1.03 10.36 -20.61
C THR A 1079 2.06 9.26 -20.85
N ILE A 1080 1.80 8.34 -21.79
CA ILE A 1080 2.81 7.37 -22.26
C ILE A 1080 3.96 8.17 -22.91
N PRO A 1081 5.21 8.01 -22.45
CA PRO A 1081 6.36 8.67 -23.07
C PRO A 1081 6.48 8.28 -24.55
N ARG A 1082 6.86 9.24 -25.42
CA ARG A 1082 6.83 9.04 -26.90
C ARG A 1082 7.87 8.04 -27.39
N GLU A 1083 8.92 7.83 -26.61
CA GLU A 1083 10.10 7.04 -26.92
C GLU A 1083 9.72 5.59 -27.22
N THR A 1084 10.39 5.05 -28.25
CA THR A 1084 10.15 3.70 -28.77
C THR A 1084 10.07 2.64 -27.66
N TYR A 1085 10.97 2.71 -26.67
CA TYR A 1085 11.04 1.72 -25.58
C TYR A 1085 9.72 1.57 -24.81
N TYR A 1086 9.11 2.68 -24.38
CA TYR A 1086 7.91 2.62 -23.54
C TYR A 1086 6.73 2.06 -24.31
N LYS A 1087 6.57 2.46 -25.58
CA LYS A 1087 5.58 1.89 -26.50
C LYS A 1087 5.79 0.38 -26.68
N VAL A 1088 7.03 -0.08 -26.90
CA VAL A 1088 7.36 -1.52 -26.98
C VAL A 1088 7.05 -2.25 -25.67
N ARG A 1089 7.49 -1.74 -24.51
CA ARG A 1089 7.24 -2.34 -23.19
C ARG A 1089 5.74 -2.47 -22.90
N MET A 1090 4.95 -1.46 -23.25
CA MET A 1090 3.48 -1.50 -23.14
C MET A 1090 2.85 -2.50 -24.13
N ILE A 1091 3.34 -2.57 -25.38
CA ILE A 1091 2.90 -3.56 -26.37
C ILE A 1091 3.18 -5.00 -25.90
N THR A 1092 4.31 -5.23 -25.25
CA THR A 1092 4.65 -6.55 -24.69
C THR A 1092 3.90 -6.88 -23.40
N GLY A 1093 3.26 -5.89 -22.74
CA GLY A 1093 2.82 -6.03 -21.35
C GLY A 1093 1.36 -5.76 -21.05
N LEU A 1094 0.78 -4.69 -21.58
CA LEU A 1094 -0.51 -4.12 -21.16
C LEU A 1094 -1.67 -4.38 -22.14
N ILE A 1095 -1.40 -4.97 -23.30
CA ILE A 1095 -2.38 -5.19 -24.39
C ILE A 1095 -3.62 -6.00 -23.98
N LEU A 1096 -3.56 -6.69 -22.85
CA LEU A 1096 -4.40 -7.85 -22.58
C LEU A 1096 -5.70 -7.50 -21.84
N GLU A 1097 -5.97 -6.22 -21.58
CA GLU A 1097 -7.25 -5.73 -21.06
C GLU A 1097 -7.87 -4.53 -21.84
N GLN A 1098 -7.13 -3.80 -22.69
CA GLN A 1098 -7.66 -2.62 -23.42
C GLN A 1098 -7.11 -2.46 -24.88
N PRO A 1099 -7.85 -2.90 -25.92
CA PRO A 1099 -7.39 -2.81 -27.32
C PRO A 1099 -7.37 -1.38 -27.88
N GLU A 1100 -8.18 -0.46 -27.35
CA GLU A 1100 -8.19 0.94 -27.80
C GLU A 1100 -6.86 1.67 -27.54
N ILE A 1101 -6.15 1.30 -26.47
CA ILE A 1101 -4.79 1.79 -26.20
C ILE A 1101 -3.82 1.33 -27.30
N CYS A 1102 -4.03 0.15 -27.88
CA CYS A 1102 -3.19 -0.35 -28.98
C CYS A 1102 -3.43 0.43 -30.27
N ARG A 1103 -4.70 0.74 -30.60
CA ARG A 1103 -5.07 1.55 -31.78
C ARG A 1103 -4.48 2.95 -31.69
N SER A 1104 -4.57 3.59 -30.53
CA SER A 1104 -4.02 4.93 -30.30
C SER A 1104 -2.49 4.98 -30.34
N ILE A 1105 -1.78 3.98 -29.79
CA ILE A 1105 -0.32 3.88 -29.91
C ILE A 1105 0.14 3.77 -31.38
N LEU A 1106 -0.60 3.06 -32.24
CA LEU A 1106 -0.33 3.01 -33.69
C LEU A 1106 -0.61 4.34 -34.41
N GLN A 1107 -1.58 5.12 -33.93
CA GLN A 1107 -2.00 6.39 -34.55
C GLN A 1107 -1.11 7.57 -34.16
N MET A 1108 -0.35 7.47 -33.06
CA MET A 1108 0.64 8.47 -32.63
C MET A 1108 1.87 8.49 -33.53
N ARG A 1109 1.74 9.12 -34.72
CA ARG A 1109 2.88 9.60 -35.50
C ARG A 1109 3.38 10.93 -34.94
N ASP A 1110 4.70 11.05 -34.83
CA ASP A 1110 5.36 12.34 -34.88
C ASP A 1110 5.36 12.85 -36.35
N ASP A 1111 5.29 14.18 -36.52
CA ASP A 1111 5.18 14.96 -37.76
C ASP A 1111 3.83 14.99 -38.51
N GLU A 1112 3.20 16.18 -38.50
CA GLU A 1112 2.26 16.60 -39.55
C GLU A 1112 3.02 16.79 -40.88
N PRO A 1113 2.61 16.15 -41.99
CA PRO A 1113 3.10 16.53 -43.30
C PRO A 1113 2.44 17.84 -43.74
N SER A 1114 3.26 18.80 -44.21
CA SER A 1114 2.80 20.03 -44.86
C SER A 1114 1.77 19.76 -45.96
N THR A 1115 0.81 20.68 -46.11
CA THR A 1115 -0.51 20.55 -46.77
C THR A 1115 -0.54 20.26 -48.29
N GLU A 1116 0.55 19.80 -48.91
CA GLU A 1116 0.76 19.83 -50.37
C GLU A 1116 0.94 18.45 -51.05
N GLN A 1117 0.67 17.33 -50.36
CA GLN A 1117 0.84 15.96 -50.92
C GLN A 1117 -0.32 14.99 -50.61
N LEU A 1118 -1.55 15.34 -51.01
CA LEU A 1118 -2.75 14.54 -50.73
C LEU A 1118 -3.77 14.42 -51.89
N GLU A 1119 -3.31 14.13 -53.12
CA GLU A 1119 -4.21 13.75 -54.23
C GLU A 1119 -3.66 12.60 -55.09
N GLN A 1120 -3.90 11.33 -54.68
CA GLN A 1120 -4.13 10.19 -55.59
C GLN A 1120 -4.50 8.87 -54.86
N ASP A 1121 -5.54 8.21 -55.39
CA ASP A 1121 -6.10 6.86 -55.16
C ASP A 1121 -6.68 6.44 -53.77
N PRO A 1122 -7.91 5.86 -53.75
CA PRO A 1122 -8.57 5.36 -52.53
C PRO A 1122 -8.48 3.83 -52.38
N VAL A 1123 -7.95 3.33 -51.26
CA VAL A 1123 -8.07 1.91 -50.85
C VAL A 1123 -8.27 1.81 -49.33
N SER A 1124 -9.23 0.98 -48.91
CA SER A 1124 -9.66 0.79 -47.52
C SER A 1124 -8.63 0.04 -46.65
N TRP A 1125 -8.45 0.50 -45.41
CA TRP A 1125 -7.78 -0.28 -44.37
C TRP A 1125 -8.73 -1.36 -43.82
N GLN A 1126 -8.45 -2.62 -44.15
CA GLN A 1126 -8.83 -3.78 -43.34
C GLN A 1126 -7.58 -4.62 -43.13
N ALA A 1127 -6.82 -4.29 -42.09
CA ALA A 1127 -5.97 -5.28 -41.45
C ALA A 1127 -6.88 -6.02 -40.46
N ASP A 1128 -7.22 -7.28 -40.77
CA ASP A 1128 -8.06 -8.14 -39.94
C ASP A 1128 -7.32 -8.58 -38.67
N PHE A 1129 -7.00 -7.61 -37.82
CA PHE A 1129 -6.77 -7.85 -36.40
C PHE A 1129 -8.13 -8.19 -35.79
N ASP A 1130 -8.40 -9.49 -35.65
CA ASP A 1130 -9.53 -10.00 -34.89
C ASP A 1130 -9.46 -9.45 -33.46
N PHE A 1131 -10.20 -8.37 -33.21
CA PHE A 1131 -10.51 -7.82 -31.88
C PHE A 1131 -11.95 -8.16 -31.48
N ALA A 1132 -12.68 -8.94 -32.29
CA ALA A 1132 -14.11 -9.21 -32.12
C ALA A 1132 -14.43 -10.06 -30.87
N TRP A 1133 -13.42 -10.58 -30.18
CA TRP A 1133 -13.58 -11.22 -28.88
C TRP A 1133 -13.53 -10.25 -27.68
N VAL A 1134 -13.04 -9.02 -27.85
CA VAL A 1134 -13.14 -7.98 -26.80
C VAL A 1134 -14.53 -7.35 -26.84
N GLU A 1135 -15.08 -7.21 -28.04
CA GLU A 1135 -16.49 -6.88 -28.30
C GLU A 1135 -17.31 -8.16 -28.55
N ASP A 1136 -17.34 -9.10 -27.59
CA ASP A 1136 -18.26 -10.26 -27.60
C ASP A 1136 -19.69 -9.74 -27.31
N THR A 1137 -20.25 -8.98 -28.25
CA THR A 1137 -21.55 -8.29 -28.21
C THR A 1137 -22.74 -9.25 -28.11
N GLU A 1138 -22.51 -10.55 -28.30
CA GLU A 1138 -23.45 -11.62 -27.94
C GLU A 1138 -23.67 -11.76 -26.42
N LEU A 1139 -22.85 -11.15 -25.56
CA LEU A 1139 -23.14 -11.04 -24.11
C LEU A 1139 -24.41 -10.22 -23.78
N MET A 1140 -25.00 -9.56 -24.79
CA MET A 1140 -26.31 -8.88 -24.68
C MET A 1140 -27.51 -9.75 -25.09
N ALA A 1141 -27.30 -10.97 -25.60
CA ALA A 1141 -28.31 -11.69 -26.39
C ALA A 1141 -28.68 -13.09 -25.89
N GLU A 1142 -28.90 -13.31 -24.58
CA GLU A 1142 -29.65 -14.49 -24.12
C GLU A 1142 -30.32 -14.32 -22.74
N HIS A 1143 -31.40 -13.53 -22.67
CA HIS A 1143 -32.41 -13.64 -21.61
C HIS A 1143 -33.84 -13.32 -22.09
N SER A 1144 -34.25 -13.87 -23.24
CA SER A 1144 -35.63 -13.81 -23.73
C SER A 1144 -36.41 -15.10 -23.44
N VAL A 1145 -36.53 -15.49 -22.16
CA VAL A 1145 -37.50 -16.49 -21.70
C VAL A 1145 -38.17 -16.03 -20.40
N LEU A 1146 -38.95 -14.95 -20.49
CA LEU A 1146 -40.03 -14.64 -19.55
C LEU A 1146 -41.06 -13.68 -20.16
N THR A 1147 -41.59 -14.04 -21.34
CA THR A 1147 -42.72 -13.36 -21.99
C THR A 1147 -43.73 -14.37 -22.48
N ASP A 1148 -44.32 -15.10 -21.53
CA ASP A 1148 -45.49 -15.95 -21.77
C ASP A 1148 -46.36 -16.04 -20.50
N TYR A 1149 -46.78 -14.89 -19.96
CA TYR A 1149 -47.91 -14.77 -19.01
C TYR A 1149 -48.47 -13.34 -18.98
N ALA A 1150 -49.07 -12.91 -20.08
CA ALA A 1150 -49.81 -11.65 -20.16
C ALA A 1150 -51.02 -11.73 -21.11
N MET A 1151 -52.00 -12.59 -20.78
CA MET A 1151 -53.44 -12.36 -21.04
C MET A 1151 -54.29 -13.51 -20.48
N TYR A 1152 -54.96 -13.28 -19.34
CA TYR A 1152 -56.42 -13.41 -19.14
C TYR A 1152 -56.82 -13.42 -17.65
N LEU A 1153 -57.09 -12.23 -17.12
CA LEU A 1153 -58.31 -11.90 -16.39
C LEU A 1153 -58.98 -10.82 -17.29
N ASP A 1154 -60.26 -10.77 -17.66
CA ASP A 1154 -61.56 -11.29 -17.20
C ASP A 1154 -61.70 -12.48 -16.22
N ILE A 1155 -62.69 -12.30 -15.33
CA ILE A 1155 -63.27 -13.14 -14.25
C ILE A 1155 -62.54 -13.04 -12.90
#